data_AF-A0A7J9RJ89-F1
#
_entry.id   AF-A0A7J9RJ89-F1
#
_cell.length_a   1.000
_cell.length_b   1.000
_cell.length_c   1.000
_cell.angle_alpha   90.00
_cell.angle_beta   90.00
_cell.angle_gamma   90.00
#
_symmetry.space_group_name_H-M   'P 1'
#
loop_
_entity.id
_entity.type
_entity.pdbx_description
1 polymer ?
#
loop_
_entity_poly.entity_id
_entity_poly.type
_entity_poly.pdbx_seq_one_letter_code
_entity_poly.pdbx_strand_id
1 'polypeptide(L)'
;MANLSVCYMRKAFYGLMFILLALAPSASASSIAQPTEFDTVYLYPLILSLFIGALLWKFFVPRQLSALQVAFEIDDNLYEVHRLTRTVEDARDILQQGRVAFGVGLYMMGMLGVLLLISELIFQPEIYFEPNLWIIGLFVLIPILISPWETMNAQLAGKGDTRIGATTIGTGIRRIFTLVILVGATLITLIYGMNQNNGRVTPVWLAITMLVFMAPTILAYGRIMGASWNMLLVNKWRTANGRRNPIDPDKPSFVNRLFSLLLVLFLITMPVTALNGIVTVFHVLYNSPSNTEEILNYGGIIGHSIYVRIDLISEILFHWEFIKSMPQFLSLYLSLNIAIVGLAFIFELTRNLILGGQTFGGMFGVTLDTPREIRTEEAAQGRQISFAFAGFSGYTVLLLILVCYKEFGDLMPFTSNLEANDFDEEMRLLTTWMFIAVGNAVFLFTWLLSIARLSPLRQIRFDLDPEERREGAVMFAGGDWMREFIDDAALQEDLDGLIRFQKQSIEGDQSLVRHEKARARMWECAIRGLWPKAVEEAKKVLAQSGGDDDEARMLIATGYIATRRLDAARGALRGLQQPEGYDEPELLAFICEWIDPWHGTVDEDDLWDWENNSTIDHLNEKMRMLRYWSPSFSKEATQHNDRLSLVTSISNVATLRMQRKHDEALELALESVKQDPLGVRPRIAASLCLLDRGDWHQALSIYKELRESDVNDPRVKALSVILGHEADAEEFEVSLVLEKGKSIKRWLDDAPVNPVAGLATKGGIDEAINANVMIVSHEAVRRGMTPRYSTSFIFKVVQFFLLPMIFIVTGIGLDSVYGAAEGAVATVTLFVLQFGLHRFNRQQRKQIKHRDQRSLVEYAKMMKRSKVKPSRDNIPVGTHLLLSGILVTVNGVVLDIGLPGWLTERLPKDSDKTIRSRLKRNAMTMSKNRPGKLSILTSGWWLKRPKEEDGDMPALERLIGPVAYRGRQTMVQKKTTSLNRSTKAGKGKTPVSELNLSKRNVPTHTIASERSTYSGPRRPGQRRN
;
A
#
# COMPACT_ATOMS: atom_id res chain seq x y z
N MET A 1 -4.07 11.07 59.07
CA MET A 1 -5.48 10.66 59.32
C MET A 1 -6.31 10.42 58.05
N ALA A 2 -5.89 10.85 56.84
CA ALA A 2 -6.65 10.64 55.60
C ALA A 2 -6.60 9.23 54.97
N ASN A 3 -5.65 8.37 55.37
CA ASN A 3 -5.53 7.01 54.81
C ASN A 3 -6.42 5.95 55.49
N LEU A 4 -6.92 6.22 56.71
CA LEU A 4 -7.82 5.28 57.40
C LEU A 4 -9.26 5.37 56.88
N SER A 5 -9.73 6.57 56.49
CA SER A 5 -11.09 6.77 55.98
C SER A 5 -11.31 6.10 54.62
N VAL A 6 -10.30 6.08 53.75
CA VAL A 6 -10.35 5.43 52.42
C VAL A 6 -10.37 3.89 52.52
N CYS A 7 -9.70 3.32 53.52
CA CYS A 7 -9.72 1.87 53.76
C CYS A 7 -11.08 1.39 54.28
N TYR A 8 -11.71 2.16 55.17
CA TYR A 8 -13.09 1.91 55.63
C TYR A 8 -14.11 2.08 54.51
N MET A 9 -13.96 3.09 53.65
CA MET A 9 -14.84 3.28 52.49
C MET A 9 -14.73 2.13 51.47
N ARG A 10 -13.53 1.58 51.24
CA ARG A 10 -13.33 0.41 50.39
C ARG A 10 -13.92 -0.87 51.00
N LYS A 11 -13.74 -1.10 52.29
CA LYS A 11 -14.35 -2.25 52.99
C LYS A 11 -15.87 -2.15 53.05
N ALA A 12 -16.40 -0.94 53.23
CA ALA A 12 -17.83 -0.67 53.13
C ALA A 12 -18.35 -0.90 51.70
N PHE A 13 -17.61 -0.48 50.66
CA PHE A 13 -17.98 -0.72 49.26
C PHE A 13 -17.98 -2.22 48.89
N TYR A 14 -16.95 -2.98 49.30
CA TYR A 14 -16.92 -4.43 49.09
C TYR A 14 -17.96 -5.16 49.95
N GLY A 15 -18.22 -4.70 51.18
CA GLY A 15 -19.28 -5.22 52.04
C GLY A 15 -20.68 -4.95 51.47
N LEU A 16 -20.90 -3.78 50.87
CA LEU A 16 -22.17 -3.40 50.24
C LEU A 16 -22.41 -4.17 48.94
N MET A 17 -21.34 -4.47 48.16
CA MET A 17 -21.39 -5.40 47.03
C MET A 17 -21.68 -6.85 47.46
N PHE A 18 -21.13 -7.32 48.59
CA PHE A 18 -21.38 -8.66 49.12
C PHE A 18 -22.80 -8.80 49.69
N ILE A 19 -23.32 -7.74 50.31
CA ILE A 19 -24.70 -7.68 50.80
C ILE A 19 -25.70 -7.60 49.63
N LEU A 20 -25.38 -6.88 48.55
CA LEU A 20 -26.16 -6.88 47.30
C LEU A 20 -26.20 -8.27 46.62
N LEU A 21 -25.11 -9.03 46.69
CA LEU A 21 -25.04 -10.42 46.20
C LEU A 21 -25.80 -11.42 47.10
N ALA A 22 -25.92 -11.14 48.40
CA ALA A 22 -26.65 -11.98 49.36
C ALA A 22 -28.18 -11.71 49.38
N LEU A 23 -28.63 -10.62 48.76
CA LEU A 23 -30.04 -10.20 48.68
C LEU A 23 -30.71 -10.58 47.34
N ALA A 24 -30.07 -11.39 46.51
CA ALA A 24 -30.65 -11.86 45.26
C ALA A 24 -31.97 -12.63 45.53
N PRO A 25 -33.12 -12.14 45.03
CA PRO A 25 -34.40 -12.82 45.24
C PRO A 25 -34.42 -14.19 44.57
N SER A 26 -35.16 -15.11 45.18
CA SER A 26 -35.44 -16.44 44.66
C SER A 26 -36.44 -16.34 43.51
N ALA A 27 -36.15 -17.06 42.43
CA ALA A 27 -36.77 -16.96 41.11
C ALA A 27 -38.30 -16.94 41.06
N SER A 28 -38.84 -16.10 40.17
CA SER A 28 -40.20 -16.15 39.61
C SER A 28 -40.18 -15.49 38.22
N ALA A 29 -41.12 -15.88 37.35
CA ALA A 29 -41.13 -15.53 35.92
C ALA A 29 -41.17 -14.01 35.64
N SER A 30 -40.39 -13.56 34.64
CA SER A 30 -40.31 -12.16 34.22
C SER A 30 -41.63 -11.67 33.62
N SER A 31 -42.04 -10.45 33.98
CA SER A 31 -43.23 -9.77 33.46
C SER A 31 -42.85 -8.46 32.75
N ILE A 32 -43.65 -8.04 31.75
CA ILE A 32 -43.38 -6.84 30.94
C ILE A 32 -44.39 -5.76 31.34
N ALA A 33 -43.91 -4.62 31.85
CA ALA A 33 -44.74 -3.47 32.20
C ALA A 33 -45.06 -2.62 30.97
N GLN A 34 -46.35 -2.35 30.75
CA GLN A 34 -46.81 -1.52 29.64
C GLN A 34 -46.66 -0.01 29.94
N PRO A 35 -46.52 0.85 28.91
CA PRO A 35 -46.32 2.30 29.07
C PRO A 35 -47.42 3.03 29.87
N THR A 36 -48.57 2.40 30.07
CA THR A 36 -49.73 2.92 30.80
C THR A 36 -49.55 2.88 32.32
N GLU A 37 -48.63 2.06 32.85
CA GLU A 37 -48.33 1.91 34.29
C GLU A 37 -47.00 2.58 34.63
N PHE A 38 -46.87 3.88 34.37
CA PHE A 38 -45.60 4.59 34.50
C PHE A 38 -45.23 4.89 35.97
N ASP A 39 -44.12 4.30 36.44
CA ASP A 39 -43.40 4.70 37.66
C ASP A 39 -42.04 5.32 37.29
N THR A 40 -41.65 6.36 38.03
CA THR A 40 -40.32 7.00 37.97
C THR A 40 -39.15 6.02 38.13
N VAL A 41 -39.37 4.90 38.83
CA VAL A 41 -38.36 3.86 39.05
C VAL A 41 -37.90 3.21 37.73
N TYR A 42 -38.78 3.11 36.72
CA TYR A 42 -38.45 2.53 35.41
C TYR A 42 -37.48 3.39 34.57
N LEU A 43 -37.22 4.65 34.95
CA LEU A 43 -36.24 5.51 34.29
C LEU A 43 -34.82 5.36 34.85
N TYR A 44 -34.64 4.79 36.04
CA TYR A 44 -33.30 4.63 36.64
C TYR A 44 -32.35 3.76 35.81
N PRO A 45 -32.78 2.64 35.21
CA PRO A 45 -31.92 1.85 34.32
C PRO A 45 -31.39 2.66 33.12
N LEU A 46 -32.25 3.47 32.50
CA LEU A 46 -31.90 4.30 31.35
C LEU A 46 -30.95 5.44 31.72
N ILE A 47 -31.21 6.14 32.82
CA ILE A 47 -30.34 7.24 33.28
C ILE A 47 -28.96 6.70 33.67
N LEU A 48 -28.91 5.56 34.36
CA LEU A 48 -27.65 4.93 34.76
C LEU A 48 -26.83 4.48 33.54
N SER A 49 -27.47 3.84 32.56
CA SER A 49 -26.79 3.36 31.35
C SER A 49 -26.28 4.51 30.48
N LEU A 50 -27.03 5.61 30.35
CA LEU A 50 -26.59 6.83 29.67
C LEU A 50 -25.42 7.51 30.41
N PHE A 51 -25.48 7.58 31.74
CA PHE A 51 -24.41 8.18 32.55
C PHE A 51 -23.11 7.38 32.44
N ILE A 52 -23.17 6.06 32.59
CA ILE A 52 -22.02 5.16 32.42
C ILE A 52 -21.51 5.22 30.97
N GLY A 53 -22.40 5.20 29.99
CA GLY A 53 -22.06 5.32 28.56
C GLY A 53 -21.32 6.62 28.23
N ALA A 54 -21.75 7.75 28.80
CA ALA A 54 -21.08 9.04 28.64
C ALA A 54 -19.67 9.06 29.26
N LEU A 55 -19.49 8.42 30.43
CA LEU A 55 -18.18 8.28 31.07
C LEU A 55 -17.24 7.40 30.24
N LEU A 56 -17.75 6.30 29.68
CA LEU A 56 -17.00 5.43 28.79
C LEU A 56 -16.53 6.17 27.53
N TRP A 57 -17.43 6.90 26.87
CA TRP A 57 -17.10 7.70 25.68
C TRP A 57 -16.04 8.77 25.97
N LYS A 58 -16.24 9.56 27.04
CA LYS A 58 -15.40 10.74 27.30
C LYS A 58 -14.03 10.39 27.87
N PHE A 59 -13.93 9.34 28.69
CA PHE A 59 -12.71 9.05 29.45
C PHE A 59 -12.10 7.68 29.15
N PHE A 60 -12.93 6.64 29.01
CA PHE A 60 -12.40 5.28 28.89
C PHE A 60 -11.88 4.99 27.47
N VAL A 61 -12.68 5.24 26.43
CA VAL A 61 -12.32 4.94 25.02
C VAL A 61 -11.02 5.67 24.60
N PRO A 62 -10.87 6.99 24.81
CA PRO A 62 -9.66 7.69 24.40
C PRO A 62 -8.42 7.21 25.18
N ARG A 63 -8.58 6.91 26.47
CA ARG A 63 -7.49 6.41 27.31
C ARG A 63 -7.05 4.99 26.96
N GLN A 64 -7.94 4.15 26.44
CA GLN A 64 -7.57 2.83 25.95
C GLN A 64 -6.86 2.86 24.59
N LEU A 65 -6.94 3.98 23.87
CA LEU A 65 -6.25 4.19 22.60
C LEU A 65 -5.04 5.13 22.73
N SER A 66 -4.83 5.79 23.88
CA SER A 66 -3.57 6.47 24.16
C SER A 66 -2.46 5.41 24.30
N ALA A 67 -1.40 5.53 23.50
CA ALA A 67 -0.32 4.55 23.27
C ALA A 67 -0.55 3.50 22.15
N LEU A 68 -1.28 3.85 21.09
CA LEU A 68 -1.23 3.08 19.83
C LEU A 68 0.17 3.07 19.23
N GLN A 69 0.59 1.92 18.70
CA GLN A 69 1.92 1.70 18.15
C GLN A 69 1.90 0.93 16.84
N VAL A 70 2.91 1.17 16.02
CA VAL A 70 3.14 0.47 14.75
C VAL A 70 4.57 -0.05 14.72
N ALA A 71 4.75 -1.33 14.38
CA ALA A 71 6.05 -1.93 14.18
C ALA A 71 6.31 -2.18 12.69
N PHE A 72 7.50 -1.84 12.19
CA PHE A 72 7.90 -2.20 10.83
C PHE A 72 9.31 -2.78 10.80
N GLU A 73 9.50 -3.67 9.84
CA GLU A 73 10.77 -4.33 9.57
C GLU A 73 11.73 -3.39 8.84
N ILE A 74 12.94 -3.28 9.38
CA ILE A 74 14.04 -2.49 8.81
C ILE A 74 15.11 -3.40 8.24
N ASP A 75 15.42 -4.47 8.96
CA ASP A 75 16.46 -5.44 8.66
C ASP A 75 16.01 -6.83 9.13
N ASP A 76 16.71 -7.89 8.74
CA ASP A 76 16.32 -9.28 9.05
C ASP A 76 16.12 -9.48 10.56
N ASN A 77 14.85 -9.64 10.97
CA ASN A 77 14.42 -9.79 12.36
C ASN A 77 14.62 -8.56 13.27
N LEU A 78 14.82 -7.35 12.73
CA LEU A 78 14.86 -6.10 13.49
C LEU A 78 13.69 -5.18 13.11
N TYR A 79 12.87 -4.86 14.12
CA TYR A 79 11.67 -4.05 13.96
C TYR A 79 11.80 -2.76 14.78
N GLU A 80 11.55 -1.60 14.17
CA GLU A 80 11.37 -0.34 14.90
C GLU A 80 9.89 -0.17 15.26
N VAL A 81 9.63 0.26 16.49
CA VAL A 81 8.29 0.52 17.00
C VAL A 81 8.11 2.03 17.17
N HIS A 82 7.06 2.55 16.55
CA HIS A 82 6.72 3.98 16.61
C HIS A 82 5.39 4.20 17.31
N ARG A 83 5.32 5.28 18.08
CA ARG A 83 4.09 5.69 18.78
C ARG A 83 3.24 6.51 17.83
N LEU A 84 2.02 6.07 17.56
CA LEU A 84 1.04 6.85 16.77
C LEU A 84 0.33 7.90 17.61
N THR A 85 0.08 7.59 18.89
CA THR A 85 -0.58 8.49 19.85
C THR A 85 0.28 8.57 21.10
N ARG A 86 0.76 9.74 21.47
CA ARG A 86 1.48 9.97 22.73
C ARG A 86 0.52 10.41 23.83
N THR A 87 -0.47 11.22 23.48
CA THR A 87 -1.43 11.80 24.44
C THR A 87 -2.86 11.30 24.22
N VAL A 88 -3.74 11.60 25.19
CA VAL A 88 -5.18 11.35 25.08
C VAL A 88 -5.81 12.28 24.04
N GLU A 89 -5.19 13.44 23.77
CA GLU A 89 -5.64 14.41 22.76
C GLU A 89 -5.38 13.85 21.35
N ASP A 90 -4.19 13.32 21.09
CA ASP A 90 -3.86 12.66 19.80
C ASP A 90 -4.84 11.51 19.51
N ALA A 91 -5.16 10.70 20.52
CA ALA A 91 -6.12 9.62 20.39
C ALA A 91 -7.54 10.15 20.09
N ARG A 92 -7.90 11.33 20.62
CA ARG A 92 -9.19 11.96 20.37
C ARG A 92 -9.29 12.51 18.95
N ASP A 93 -8.20 13.03 18.39
CA ASP A 93 -8.16 13.54 17.01
C ASP A 93 -8.37 12.41 16.00
N ILE A 94 -7.69 11.27 16.19
CA ILE A 94 -7.90 10.07 15.37
C ILE A 94 -9.34 9.56 15.49
N LEU A 95 -9.93 9.59 16.69
CA LEU A 95 -11.31 9.15 16.94
C LEU A 95 -12.37 10.03 16.25
N GLN A 96 -12.09 11.31 16.05
CA GLN A 96 -13.02 12.26 15.41
C GLN A 96 -13.06 12.14 13.88
N GLN A 97 -12.13 11.40 13.27
CA GLN A 97 -12.14 11.18 11.83
C GLN A 97 -13.43 10.47 11.40
N GLY A 98 -14.09 10.96 10.34
CA GLY A 98 -15.48 10.60 10.03
C GLY A 98 -15.79 9.09 9.95
N ARG A 99 -14.87 8.28 9.40
CA ARG A 99 -15.05 6.83 9.31
C ARG A 99 -14.79 6.10 10.64
N VAL A 100 -13.92 6.65 11.49
CA VAL A 100 -13.61 6.13 12.83
C VAL A 100 -14.78 6.42 13.77
N ALA A 101 -15.29 7.65 13.75
CA ALA A 101 -16.44 8.07 14.56
C ALA A 101 -17.65 7.16 14.35
N PHE A 102 -17.92 6.75 13.10
CA PHE A 102 -18.98 5.78 12.78
C PHE A 102 -18.75 4.42 13.46
N GLY A 103 -17.54 3.86 13.35
CA GLY A 103 -17.23 2.55 13.95
C GLY A 103 -17.29 2.58 15.48
N VAL A 104 -16.75 3.62 16.10
CA VAL A 104 -16.80 3.80 17.56
C VAL A 104 -18.24 4.06 18.01
N GLY A 105 -19.04 4.79 17.22
CA GLY A 105 -20.47 4.98 17.46
C GLY A 105 -21.25 3.67 17.52
N LEU A 106 -21.03 2.76 16.56
CA LEU A 106 -21.63 1.41 16.58
C LEU A 106 -21.26 0.63 17.84
N TYR A 107 -19.99 0.68 18.23
CA TYR A 107 -19.52 0.08 19.47
C TYR A 107 -20.23 0.66 20.70
N MET A 108 -20.33 1.99 20.79
CA MET A 108 -21.02 2.65 21.90
C MET A 108 -22.51 2.34 21.93
N MET A 109 -23.19 2.23 20.79
CA MET A 109 -24.60 1.82 20.71
C MET A 109 -24.78 0.43 21.30
N GLY A 110 -23.99 -0.55 20.81
CA GLY A 110 -24.06 -1.92 21.33
C GLY A 110 -23.77 -2.01 22.82
N MET A 111 -22.76 -1.26 23.29
CA MET A 111 -22.43 -1.18 24.70
C MET A 111 -23.54 -0.55 25.54
N LEU A 112 -24.20 0.49 25.03
CA LEU A 112 -25.28 1.15 25.74
C LEU A 112 -26.52 0.26 25.83
N GLY A 113 -26.82 -0.51 24.78
CA GLY A 113 -27.86 -1.54 24.82
C GLY A 113 -27.59 -2.62 25.87
N VAL A 114 -26.36 -3.10 25.96
CA VAL A 114 -25.94 -4.07 27.00
C VAL A 114 -25.96 -3.47 28.40
N LEU A 115 -25.47 -2.23 28.58
CA LEU A 115 -25.49 -1.54 29.87
C LEU A 115 -26.92 -1.29 30.34
N LEU A 116 -27.84 -0.98 29.42
CA LEU A 116 -29.25 -0.82 29.73
C LEU A 116 -29.87 -2.14 30.16
N LEU A 117 -29.60 -3.25 29.44
CA LEU A 117 -30.04 -4.60 29.83
C LEU A 117 -29.52 -4.98 31.24
N ILE A 118 -28.24 -4.74 31.52
CA ILE A 118 -27.64 -5.01 32.83
C ILE A 118 -28.28 -4.12 33.91
N SER A 119 -28.55 -2.85 33.59
CA SER A 119 -29.16 -1.93 34.55
C SER A 119 -30.59 -2.33 34.89
N GLU A 120 -31.38 -2.83 33.92
CA GLU A 120 -32.72 -3.40 34.18
C GLU A 120 -32.65 -4.55 35.18
N LEU A 121 -31.72 -5.50 34.95
CA LEU A 121 -31.49 -6.64 35.84
C LEU A 121 -31.04 -6.25 37.26
N ILE A 122 -30.36 -5.11 37.42
CA ILE A 122 -29.87 -4.62 38.72
C ILE A 122 -30.99 -3.99 39.55
N PHE A 123 -31.90 -3.23 38.93
CA PHE A 123 -32.92 -2.46 39.65
C PHE A 123 -34.19 -3.26 39.91
N GLN A 124 -34.75 -3.93 38.90
CA GLN A 124 -35.95 -4.75 39.02
C GLN A 124 -35.84 -5.98 38.10
N PRO A 125 -35.26 -7.10 38.59
CA PRO A 125 -35.04 -8.29 37.77
C PRO A 125 -36.32 -8.99 37.31
N GLU A 126 -37.47 -8.69 37.94
CA GLU A 126 -38.76 -9.35 37.68
C GLU A 126 -39.65 -8.58 36.68
N ILE A 127 -39.40 -7.28 36.47
CA ILE A 127 -40.25 -6.40 35.66
C ILE A 127 -39.38 -5.63 34.67
N TYR A 128 -39.62 -5.84 33.38
CA TYR A 128 -38.98 -5.07 32.31
C TYR A 128 -39.90 -3.99 31.77
N PHE A 129 -39.38 -2.76 31.66
CA PHE A 129 -40.12 -1.66 31.06
C PHE A 129 -40.10 -1.76 29.52
N GLU A 130 -41.28 -1.86 28.90
CA GLU A 130 -41.41 -2.09 27.45
C GLU A 130 -40.64 -1.06 26.58
N PRO A 131 -40.69 0.26 26.83
CA PRO A 131 -39.88 1.23 26.09
C PRO A 131 -38.37 1.00 26.19
N ASN A 132 -37.86 0.58 27.36
CA ASN A 132 -36.44 0.29 27.52
C ASN A 132 -36.04 -0.96 26.73
N LEU A 133 -36.91 -1.98 26.64
CA LEU A 133 -36.70 -3.15 25.78
C LEU A 133 -36.60 -2.77 24.29
N TRP A 134 -37.42 -1.84 23.79
CA TRP A 134 -37.31 -1.32 22.42
C TRP A 134 -35.99 -0.59 22.19
N ILE A 135 -35.53 0.21 23.15
CA ILE A 135 -34.24 0.92 23.09
C ILE A 135 -33.08 -0.09 23.09
N ILE A 136 -33.12 -1.09 23.96
CA ILE A 136 -32.15 -2.20 23.99
C ILE A 136 -32.13 -2.89 22.63
N GLY A 137 -33.30 -3.29 22.11
CA GLY A 137 -33.44 -3.96 20.82
C GLY A 137 -32.84 -3.14 19.68
N LEU A 138 -33.14 -1.84 19.61
CA LEU A 138 -32.57 -0.93 18.61
C LEU A 138 -31.03 -0.87 18.68
N PHE A 139 -30.49 -0.64 19.88
CA PHE A 139 -29.06 -0.46 20.10
C PHE A 139 -28.23 -1.74 19.98
N VAL A 140 -28.86 -2.90 20.16
CA VAL A 140 -28.24 -4.21 19.94
C VAL A 140 -28.31 -4.62 18.46
N LEU A 141 -29.47 -4.46 17.84
CA LEU A 141 -29.73 -5.00 16.50
C LEU A 141 -28.96 -4.23 15.42
N ILE A 142 -28.80 -2.90 15.56
CA ILE A 142 -28.05 -2.08 14.61
C ILE A 142 -26.58 -2.54 14.47
N PRO A 143 -25.78 -2.66 15.54
CA PRO A 143 -24.42 -3.20 15.45
C PRO A 143 -24.35 -4.61 14.90
N ILE A 144 -25.29 -5.50 15.26
CA ILE A 144 -25.34 -6.88 14.77
C ILE A 144 -25.55 -6.92 13.26
N LEU A 145 -26.42 -6.07 12.71
CA LEU A 145 -26.67 -6.03 11.27
C LEU A 145 -25.53 -5.39 10.47
N ILE A 146 -24.90 -4.33 11.00
CA ILE A 146 -23.88 -3.56 10.26
C ILE A 146 -22.51 -4.25 10.29
N SER A 147 -22.18 -4.94 11.38
CA SER A 147 -20.87 -5.55 11.61
C SER A 147 -20.44 -6.54 10.51
N PRO A 148 -21.25 -7.54 10.10
CA PRO A 148 -20.90 -8.47 9.02
C PRO A 148 -20.66 -7.81 7.68
N TRP A 149 -21.46 -6.79 7.37
CA TRP A 149 -21.34 -6.05 6.13
C TRP A 149 -20.05 -5.23 6.06
N GLU A 150 -19.71 -4.50 7.13
CA GLU A 150 -18.46 -3.72 7.18
C GLU A 150 -17.23 -4.63 7.15
N THR A 151 -17.25 -5.74 7.89
CA THR A 151 -16.15 -6.68 7.91
C THR A 151 -15.93 -7.36 6.56
N MET A 152 -17.00 -7.76 5.86
CA MET A 152 -16.89 -8.37 4.53
C MET A 152 -16.37 -7.37 3.50
N ASN A 153 -16.87 -6.14 3.52
CA ASN A 153 -16.40 -5.07 2.62
C ASN A 153 -14.91 -4.73 2.85
N ALA A 154 -14.44 -4.73 4.10
CA ALA A 154 -13.03 -4.50 4.41
C ALA A 154 -12.13 -5.66 3.97
N GLN A 155 -12.56 -6.92 4.15
CA GLN A 155 -11.77 -8.09 3.74
C GLN A 155 -11.66 -8.23 2.21
N LEU A 156 -12.74 -7.91 1.49
CA LEU A 156 -12.78 -7.99 0.02
C LEU A 156 -12.10 -6.79 -0.67
N ALA A 157 -11.81 -5.71 0.06
CA ALA A 157 -11.07 -4.57 -0.49
C ALA A 157 -9.63 -4.92 -0.89
N GLY A 158 -9.05 -6.00 -0.35
CA GLY A 158 -7.75 -6.54 -0.77
C GLY A 158 -6.55 -5.62 -0.49
N LYS A 159 -5.36 -6.23 -0.50
CA LYS A 159 -4.05 -5.62 -0.16
C LYS A 159 -3.52 -4.62 -1.20
N GLY A 160 -4.39 -4.01 -2.02
CA GLY A 160 -3.99 -3.25 -3.21
C GLY A 160 -4.96 -2.18 -3.69
N ASP A 161 -6.00 -1.86 -2.91
CA ASP A 161 -6.94 -0.76 -3.22
C ASP A 161 -6.42 0.62 -2.79
N THR A 162 -5.09 0.82 -2.88
CA THR A 162 -4.50 2.13 -3.20
C THR A 162 -4.68 2.49 -4.68
N ARG A 163 -5.47 1.71 -5.45
CA ARG A 163 -6.07 2.16 -6.70
C ARG A 163 -7.14 3.21 -6.40
N ILE A 164 -6.72 4.47 -6.35
CA ILE A 164 -7.62 5.63 -6.33
C ILE A 164 -8.33 5.70 -7.69
N GLY A 165 -9.40 4.93 -7.81
CA GLY A 165 -10.27 4.83 -8.96
C GLY A 165 -11.62 4.19 -8.64
N ALA A 166 -11.87 3.81 -7.37
CA ALA A 166 -13.23 3.71 -6.90
C ALA A 166 -13.73 5.15 -6.72
N THR A 167 -14.35 5.71 -7.77
CA THR A 167 -15.29 6.82 -7.60
C THR A 167 -16.16 6.54 -6.37
N THR A 168 -16.70 7.55 -5.69
CA THR A 168 -17.74 7.35 -4.66
C THR A 168 -18.80 6.33 -5.13
N ILE A 169 -19.09 6.34 -6.44
CA ILE A 169 -19.90 5.36 -7.17
C ILE A 169 -19.30 3.95 -7.17
N GLY A 170 -18.02 3.75 -7.54
CA GLY A 170 -17.38 2.42 -7.54
C GLY A 170 -17.26 1.81 -6.13
N THR A 171 -16.98 2.63 -5.11
CA THR A 171 -16.99 2.20 -3.71
C THR A 171 -18.42 1.85 -3.26
N GLY A 172 -19.40 2.64 -3.68
CA GLY A 172 -20.82 2.38 -3.45
C GLY A 172 -21.31 1.09 -4.10
N ILE A 173 -20.97 0.85 -5.38
CA ILE A 173 -21.32 -0.38 -6.12
C ILE A 173 -20.73 -1.60 -5.42
N ARG A 174 -19.46 -1.54 -5.00
CA ARG A 174 -18.85 -2.65 -4.25
C ARG A 174 -19.61 -2.90 -2.95
N ARG A 175 -19.92 -1.86 -2.17
CA ARG A 175 -20.66 -1.99 -0.90
C ARG A 175 -22.06 -2.58 -1.09
N ILE A 176 -22.76 -2.17 -2.15
CA ILE A 176 -24.06 -2.75 -2.53
C ILE A 176 -23.88 -4.22 -2.91
N PHE A 177 -22.87 -4.54 -3.73
CA PHE A 177 -22.60 -5.91 -4.14
C PHE A 177 -22.25 -6.82 -2.97
N THR A 178 -21.45 -6.35 -2.00
CA THR A 178 -21.17 -7.12 -0.77
C THR A 178 -22.44 -7.29 0.05
N LEU A 179 -23.29 -6.28 0.16
CA LEU A 179 -24.58 -6.43 0.87
C LEU A 179 -25.46 -7.49 0.19
N VAL A 180 -25.55 -7.47 -1.16
CA VAL A 180 -26.32 -8.44 -1.94
C VAL A 180 -25.79 -9.85 -1.76
N ILE A 181 -24.46 -10.05 -1.75
CA ILE A 181 -23.87 -11.37 -1.47
C ILE A 181 -24.23 -11.85 -0.07
N LEU A 182 -24.10 -10.97 0.93
CA LEU A 182 -24.37 -11.32 2.33
C LEU A 182 -25.83 -11.74 2.51
N VAL A 183 -26.77 -10.87 2.08
CA VAL A 183 -28.21 -11.12 2.16
C VAL A 183 -28.61 -12.32 1.30
N GLY A 184 -28.01 -12.47 0.12
CA GLY A 184 -28.23 -13.60 -0.78
C GLY A 184 -27.81 -14.93 -0.14
N ALA A 185 -26.62 -14.99 0.47
CA ALA A 185 -26.14 -16.17 1.16
C ALA A 185 -27.06 -16.55 2.34
N THR A 186 -27.49 -15.58 3.15
CA THR A 186 -28.42 -15.84 4.26
C THR A 186 -29.79 -16.30 3.78
N LEU A 187 -30.30 -15.74 2.68
CA LEU A 187 -31.59 -16.11 2.14
C LEU A 187 -31.55 -17.52 1.55
N ILE A 188 -30.45 -17.87 0.87
CA ILE A 188 -30.24 -19.24 0.35
C ILE A 188 -30.22 -20.25 1.49
N THR A 189 -29.54 -19.97 2.60
CA THR A 189 -29.51 -20.89 3.74
C THR A 189 -30.86 -21.01 4.44
N LEU A 190 -31.60 -19.90 4.55
CA LEU A 190 -32.96 -19.90 5.09
C LEU A 190 -33.90 -20.74 4.21
N ILE A 191 -33.91 -20.50 2.91
CA ILE A 191 -34.76 -21.23 1.94
C ILE A 191 -34.39 -22.71 1.92
N TYR A 192 -33.09 -23.03 1.95
CA TYR A 192 -32.64 -24.42 2.02
C TYR A 192 -33.14 -25.13 3.29
N GLY A 193 -33.06 -24.45 4.44
CA GLY A 193 -33.61 -24.97 5.70
C GLY A 193 -35.12 -25.17 5.69
N MET A 194 -35.86 -24.22 5.11
CA MET A 194 -37.32 -24.33 4.94
C MET A 194 -37.71 -25.49 4.02
N ASN A 195 -36.98 -25.70 2.92
CA ASN A 195 -37.26 -26.77 1.97
C ASN A 195 -37.04 -28.17 2.57
N GLN A 196 -36.07 -28.32 3.47
CA GLN A 196 -35.82 -29.59 4.16
C GLN A 196 -36.91 -29.91 5.21
N ASN A 197 -37.58 -28.89 5.76
CA ASN A 197 -38.49 -29.03 6.89
C ASN A 197 -39.96 -28.70 6.55
N ASN A 198 -40.43 -29.11 5.36
CA ASN A 198 -41.82 -28.93 4.90
C ASN A 198 -42.33 -27.48 5.02
N GLY A 199 -41.47 -26.50 4.73
CA GLY A 199 -41.82 -25.07 4.74
C GLY A 199 -41.81 -24.41 6.13
N ARG A 200 -41.45 -25.13 7.21
CA ARG A 200 -41.28 -24.57 8.56
C ARG A 200 -39.83 -24.21 8.84
N VAL A 201 -39.60 -23.07 9.47
CA VAL A 201 -38.26 -22.66 9.94
C VAL A 201 -38.02 -23.31 11.30
N THR A 202 -37.07 -24.24 11.40
CA THR A 202 -36.71 -24.81 12.70
C THR A 202 -35.65 -23.95 13.41
N PRO A 203 -35.60 -23.98 14.76
CA PRO A 203 -34.62 -23.25 15.57
C PRO A 203 -33.16 -23.46 15.14
N VAL A 204 -32.79 -24.70 14.82
CA VAL A 204 -31.43 -25.06 14.37
C VAL A 204 -31.07 -24.39 13.04
N TRP A 205 -31.99 -24.36 12.07
CA TRP A 205 -31.75 -23.68 10.78
C TRP A 205 -31.75 -22.16 10.90
N LEU A 206 -32.48 -21.60 11.87
CA LEU A 206 -32.41 -20.18 12.22
C LEU A 206 -31.03 -19.84 12.80
N ALA A 207 -30.51 -20.65 13.73
CA ALA A 207 -29.17 -20.51 14.28
C ALA A 207 -28.08 -20.60 13.18
N ILE A 208 -28.20 -21.57 12.26
CA ILE A 208 -27.29 -21.71 11.11
C ILE A 208 -27.37 -20.50 10.18
N THR A 209 -28.57 -19.98 9.92
CA THR A 209 -28.76 -18.79 9.07
C THR A 209 -28.11 -17.56 9.72
N MET A 210 -28.24 -17.42 11.04
CA MET A 210 -27.59 -16.34 11.79
C MET A 210 -26.06 -16.51 11.81
N LEU A 211 -25.55 -17.74 11.90
CA LEU A 211 -24.11 -18.04 11.77
C LEU A 211 -23.58 -17.65 10.40
N VAL A 212 -24.31 -17.94 9.33
CA VAL A 212 -23.94 -17.59 7.96
C VAL A 212 -23.92 -16.07 7.78
N PHE A 213 -24.89 -15.37 8.36
CA PHE A 213 -24.90 -13.91 8.39
C PHE A 213 -23.68 -13.35 9.13
N MET A 214 -23.34 -13.91 10.29
CA MET A 214 -22.21 -13.47 11.13
C MET A 214 -20.86 -14.06 10.67
N ALA A 215 -20.82 -14.91 9.65
CA ALA A 215 -19.61 -15.60 9.24
C ALA A 215 -18.44 -14.66 8.91
N PRO A 216 -18.61 -13.51 8.21
CA PRO A 216 -17.50 -12.61 7.92
C PRO A 216 -16.79 -12.08 9.17
N THR A 217 -17.56 -11.76 10.23
CA THR A 217 -17.03 -11.19 11.49
C THR A 217 -16.37 -12.24 12.35
N ILE A 218 -16.99 -13.41 12.46
CA ILE A 218 -16.42 -14.58 13.13
C ILE A 218 -15.10 -14.99 12.47
N LEU A 219 -15.05 -15.03 11.14
CA LEU A 219 -13.84 -15.36 10.38
C LEU A 219 -12.73 -14.34 10.59
N ALA A 220 -13.04 -13.04 10.52
CA ALA A 220 -12.05 -11.99 10.77
C ALA A 220 -11.49 -12.11 12.20
N TYR A 221 -12.37 -12.21 13.19
CA TYR A 221 -12.01 -12.28 14.60
C TYR A 221 -11.10 -13.49 14.88
N GLY A 222 -11.55 -14.70 14.49
CA GLY A 222 -10.79 -15.94 14.71
C GLY A 222 -9.42 -15.93 14.05
N ARG A 223 -9.31 -15.43 12.81
CA ARG A 223 -8.04 -15.33 12.06
C ARG A 223 -7.07 -14.32 12.67
N ILE A 224 -7.57 -13.16 13.10
CA ILE A 224 -6.74 -12.11 13.71
C ILE A 224 -6.19 -12.58 15.05
N MET A 225 -7.05 -13.18 15.88
CA MET A 225 -6.70 -13.82 17.14
C MET A 225 -5.66 -14.93 16.97
N GLY A 226 -5.94 -15.93 16.15
CA GLY A 226 -5.07 -17.10 16.00
C GLY A 226 -3.71 -16.74 15.40
N ALA A 227 -3.68 -15.84 14.41
CA ALA A 227 -2.43 -15.38 13.81
C ALA A 227 -1.56 -14.55 14.78
N SER A 228 -2.15 -13.86 15.76
CA SER A 228 -1.41 -13.00 16.69
C SER A 228 -1.20 -13.60 18.09
N TRP A 229 -1.78 -14.77 18.38
CA TRP A 229 -1.69 -15.44 19.67
C TRP A 229 -0.26 -15.56 20.21
N ASN A 230 0.70 -15.99 19.37
CA ASN A 230 2.11 -16.11 19.77
C ASN A 230 2.70 -14.78 20.24
N MET A 231 2.39 -13.71 19.51
CA MET A 231 2.87 -12.36 19.80
C MET A 231 2.25 -11.82 21.10
N LEU A 232 0.93 -12.00 21.26
CA LEU A 232 0.20 -11.60 22.47
C LEU A 232 0.73 -12.33 23.71
N LEU A 233 0.90 -13.65 23.63
CA LEU A 233 1.41 -14.46 24.75
C LEU A 233 2.82 -14.01 25.17
N VAL A 234 3.74 -13.87 24.21
CA VAL A 234 5.13 -13.46 24.50
C VAL A 234 5.16 -12.05 25.09
N ASN A 235 4.37 -11.12 24.54
CA ASN A 235 4.34 -9.74 25.02
C ASN A 235 3.72 -9.64 26.41
N LYS A 236 2.56 -10.24 26.66
CA LYS A 236 1.94 -10.21 28.00
C LYS A 236 2.76 -10.97 29.03
N TRP A 237 3.48 -12.03 28.66
CA TRP A 237 4.46 -12.68 29.52
C TRP A 237 5.62 -11.75 29.90
N ARG A 238 6.12 -10.93 28.95
CA ARG A 238 7.12 -9.89 29.25
C ARG A 238 6.55 -8.81 30.18
N THR A 239 5.32 -8.35 29.96
CA THR A 239 4.65 -7.37 30.83
C THR A 239 4.47 -7.91 32.23
N ALA A 240 4.01 -9.17 32.39
CA ALA A 240 3.86 -9.83 33.68
C ALA A 240 5.17 -9.89 34.46
N ASN A 241 6.29 -10.11 33.76
CA ASN A 241 7.65 -10.08 34.31
C ASN A 241 8.22 -8.65 34.52
N GLY A 242 7.44 -7.60 34.25
CA GLY A 242 7.86 -6.21 34.44
C GLY A 242 8.77 -5.63 33.36
N ARG A 243 8.93 -6.31 32.21
CA ARG A 243 9.74 -5.84 31.07
C ARG A 243 8.87 -5.03 30.11
N ARG A 244 9.46 -3.98 29.50
CA ARG A 244 8.84 -3.21 28.41
C ARG A 244 8.63 -4.11 27.18
N ASN A 245 7.60 -3.84 26.40
CA ASN A 245 7.32 -4.57 25.17
C ASN A 245 6.70 -3.65 24.09
N PRO A 246 6.50 -4.14 22.85
CA PRO A 246 5.91 -3.36 21.73
C PRO A 246 4.41 -3.05 21.83
N ILE A 247 3.74 -3.43 22.93
CA ILE A 247 2.30 -3.18 23.14
C ILE A 247 2.10 -2.22 24.32
N ASP A 248 3.00 -2.31 25.30
CA ASP A 248 3.10 -1.59 26.56
C ASP A 248 4.56 -1.07 26.67
N PRO A 249 4.86 0.10 26.07
CA PRO A 249 6.23 0.64 26.03
C PRO A 249 6.70 1.17 27.38
N ASP A 250 5.76 1.66 28.19
CA ASP A 250 6.04 2.24 29.48
C ASP A 250 6.22 1.13 30.53
N LYS A 251 6.94 1.43 31.62
CA LYS A 251 7.16 0.42 32.66
C LYS A 251 5.80 0.01 33.26
N PRO A 252 5.42 -1.28 33.23
CA PRO A 252 4.09 -1.68 33.66
C PRO A 252 3.94 -1.54 35.17
N SER A 253 2.84 -0.90 35.57
CA SER A 253 2.40 -0.78 36.96
C SER A 253 2.07 -2.16 37.55
N PHE A 254 2.06 -2.29 38.89
CA PHE A 254 1.72 -3.55 39.56
C PHE A 254 0.37 -4.12 39.11
N VAL A 255 -0.64 -3.25 38.93
CA VAL A 255 -1.98 -3.63 38.46
C VAL A 255 -1.92 -4.15 37.03
N ASN A 256 -1.16 -3.49 36.14
CA ASN A 256 -1.01 -3.94 34.76
C ASN A 256 -0.27 -5.27 34.67
N ARG A 257 0.66 -5.56 35.58
CA ARG A 257 1.35 -6.86 35.67
C ARG A 257 0.39 -7.97 36.08
N LEU A 258 -0.45 -7.73 37.09
CA LEU A 258 -1.46 -8.68 37.54
C LEU A 258 -2.48 -8.97 36.43
N PHE A 259 -2.98 -7.93 35.76
CA PHE A 259 -3.90 -8.06 34.63
C PHE A 259 -3.25 -8.81 33.46
N SER A 260 -1.98 -8.53 33.15
CA SER A 260 -1.25 -9.24 32.10
C SER A 260 -1.01 -10.71 32.45
N LEU A 261 -0.74 -11.03 33.71
CA LEU A 261 -0.59 -12.41 34.18
C LEU A 261 -1.91 -13.19 34.07
N LEU A 262 -3.02 -12.55 34.41
CA LEU A 262 -4.36 -13.09 34.22
C LEU A 262 -4.68 -13.32 32.74
N LEU A 263 -4.33 -12.38 31.85
CA LEU A 263 -4.47 -12.55 30.40
C LEU A 263 -3.59 -13.68 29.84
N VAL A 264 -2.37 -13.85 30.36
CA VAL A 264 -1.50 -14.97 29.99
C VAL A 264 -2.16 -16.30 30.33
N LEU A 265 -2.73 -16.44 31.52
CA LEU A 265 -3.45 -17.65 31.93
C LEU A 265 -4.57 -17.97 30.95
N PHE A 266 -5.35 -16.96 30.56
CA PHE A 266 -6.40 -17.10 29.55
C PHE A 266 -5.88 -17.50 28.16
N LEU A 267 -4.81 -16.86 27.70
CA LEU A 267 -4.21 -17.19 26.40
C LEU A 267 -3.71 -18.64 26.36
N ILE A 268 -3.17 -19.17 27.46
CA ILE A 268 -2.68 -20.54 27.55
C ILE A 268 -3.83 -21.55 27.56
N THR A 269 -4.94 -21.25 28.25
CA THR A 269 -6.10 -22.16 28.34
C THR A 269 -6.99 -22.13 27.09
N MET A 270 -6.92 -21.07 26.29
CA MET A 270 -7.79 -20.84 25.12
C MET A 270 -7.77 -21.97 24.05
N PRO A 271 -6.63 -22.59 23.66
CA PRO A 271 -6.65 -23.71 22.71
C PRO A 271 -7.37 -24.94 23.26
N VAL A 272 -7.28 -25.19 24.57
CA VAL A 272 -7.95 -26.33 25.22
C VAL A 272 -9.46 -26.11 25.28
N THR A 273 -9.89 -24.89 25.63
CA THR A 273 -11.32 -24.54 25.61
C THR A 273 -11.89 -24.53 24.19
N ALA A 274 -11.11 -24.12 23.20
CA ALA A 274 -11.48 -24.19 21.79
C ALA A 274 -11.74 -25.62 21.32
N LEU A 275 -10.83 -26.55 21.63
CA LEU A 275 -11.02 -27.97 21.36
C LEU A 275 -12.27 -28.54 22.05
N ASN A 276 -12.44 -28.24 23.34
CA ASN A 276 -13.60 -28.68 24.10
C ASN A 276 -14.93 -28.23 23.46
N GLY A 277 -15.02 -26.97 23.02
CA GLY A 277 -16.24 -26.45 22.39
C GLY A 277 -16.56 -27.10 21.05
N ILE A 278 -15.55 -27.33 20.19
CA ILE A 278 -15.75 -27.99 18.89
C ILE A 278 -16.21 -29.44 19.10
N VAL A 279 -15.53 -30.19 19.97
CA VAL A 279 -15.85 -31.60 20.23
C VAL A 279 -17.22 -31.73 20.89
N THR A 280 -17.59 -30.81 21.79
CA THR A 280 -18.91 -30.79 22.45
C THR A 280 -20.03 -30.61 21.43
N VAL A 281 -19.93 -29.61 20.54
CA VAL A 281 -20.95 -29.38 19.50
C VAL A 281 -21.04 -30.54 18.53
N PHE A 282 -19.90 -31.10 18.11
CA PHE A 282 -19.90 -32.27 17.22
C PHE A 282 -20.55 -33.50 17.87
N HIS A 283 -20.25 -33.74 19.15
CA HIS A 283 -20.83 -34.83 19.92
C HIS A 283 -22.35 -34.69 20.07
N VAL A 284 -22.85 -33.50 20.39
CA VAL A 284 -24.28 -33.24 20.54
C VAL A 284 -25.03 -33.35 19.21
N LEU A 285 -24.49 -32.76 18.13
CA LEU A 285 -25.16 -32.77 16.82
C LEU A 285 -25.15 -34.14 16.13
N TYR A 286 -24.11 -34.96 16.33
CA TYR A 286 -23.96 -36.24 15.63
C TYR A 286 -24.36 -37.46 16.46
N ASN A 287 -24.07 -37.47 17.77
CA ASN A 287 -24.38 -38.61 18.65
C ASN A 287 -25.67 -38.45 19.45
N SER A 288 -26.24 -37.22 19.52
CA SER A 288 -27.49 -36.89 20.23
C SER A 288 -27.66 -37.62 21.58
N PRO A 289 -26.76 -37.41 22.56
CA PRO A 289 -26.82 -38.11 23.84
C PRO A 289 -28.06 -37.70 24.65
N SER A 290 -28.56 -38.60 25.50
CA SER A 290 -29.71 -38.33 26.39
C SER A 290 -29.44 -37.21 27.41
N ASN A 291 -28.18 -36.90 27.71
CA ASN A 291 -27.75 -35.89 28.70
C ASN A 291 -27.27 -34.59 28.02
N THR A 292 -27.85 -34.24 26.88
CA THR A 292 -27.39 -33.08 26.08
C THR A 292 -27.45 -31.78 26.87
N GLU A 293 -28.54 -31.54 27.60
CA GLU A 293 -28.75 -30.35 28.42
C GLU A 293 -27.69 -30.19 29.52
N GLU A 294 -27.43 -31.26 30.28
CA GLU A 294 -26.40 -31.30 31.34
C GLU A 294 -24.99 -31.04 30.77
N ILE A 295 -24.66 -31.66 29.64
CA ILE A 295 -23.34 -31.50 29.00
C ILE A 295 -23.13 -30.03 28.56
N LEU A 296 -24.15 -29.39 27.99
CA LEU A 296 -24.06 -28.01 27.52
C LEU A 296 -24.09 -27.00 28.68
N ASN A 297 -24.80 -27.28 29.77
CA ASN A 297 -24.84 -26.44 30.96
C ASN A 297 -23.53 -26.49 31.76
N TYR A 298 -22.95 -27.67 31.98
CA TYR A 298 -21.74 -27.84 32.80
C TYR A 298 -20.40 -27.57 32.08
N GLY A 299 -20.39 -26.79 31.00
CA GLY A 299 -19.14 -26.37 30.34
C GLY A 299 -18.59 -27.36 29.31
N GLY A 300 -19.46 -28.16 28.69
CA GLY A 300 -19.13 -29.12 27.64
C GLY A 300 -18.63 -30.45 28.19
N ILE A 301 -18.10 -31.30 27.31
CA ILE A 301 -17.70 -32.68 27.66
C ILE A 301 -16.68 -32.71 28.80
N ILE A 302 -15.68 -31.82 28.78
CA ILE A 302 -14.67 -31.74 29.85
C ILE A 302 -15.33 -31.36 31.17
N GLY A 303 -16.17 -30.33 31.19
CA GLY A 303 -16.81 -29.86 32.42
C GLY A 303 -17.82 -30.86 32.99
N HIS A 304 -18.64 -31.48 32.14
CA HIS A 304 -19.52 -32.59 32.53
C HIS A 304 -18.73 -33.79 33.06
N SER A 305 -17.58 -34.13 32.44
CA SER A 305 -16.72 -35.22 32.93
C SER A 305 -16.10 -34.94 34.30
N ILE A 306 -15.83 -33.66 34.61
CA ILE A 306 -15.37 -33.23 35.93
C ILE A 306 -16.53 -33.33 36.92
N TYR A 307 -17.72 -32.84 36.54
CA TYR A 307 -18.94 -32.89 37.35
C TYR A 307 -19.29 -34.32 37.79
N VAL A 308 -19.36 -35.27 36.86
CA VAL A 308 -19.66 -36.68 37.16
C VAL A 308 -18.56 -37.35 38.01
N ARG A 309 -17.33 -36.83 37.99
CA ARG A 309 -16.18 -37.37 38.76
C ARG A 309 -15.93 -36.62 40.08
N ILE A 310 -16.79 -35.69 40.49
CA ILE A 310 -16.65 -34.95 41.76
C ILE A 310 -16.63 -35.89 42.97
N ASP A 311 -17.37 -37.01 42.95
CA ASP A 311 -17.38 -37.97 44.06
C ASP A 311 -16.02 -38.68 44.26
N LEU A 312 -15.23 -38.87 43.20
CA LEU A 312 -13.87 -39.44 43.26
C LEU A 312 -12.79 -38.40 43.61
N ILE A 313 -13.03 -37.13 43.30
CA ILE A 313 -12.12 -36.00 43.62
C ILE A 313 -12.37 -35.48 45.04
N SER A 314 -13.59 -35.66 45.56
CA SER A 314 -14.05 -35.35 46.91
C SER A 314 -13.12 -35.90 48.00
N GLU A 315 -12.52 -37.08 47.80
CA GLU A 315 -11.62 -37.72 48.77
C GLU A 315 -10.27 -36.96 48.93
N ILE A 316 -9.83 -36.20 47.91
CA ILE A 316 -8.61 -35.36 47.94
C ILE A 316 -8.94 -33.91 48.35
N LEU A 317 -10.19 -33.48 48.19
CA LEU A 317 -10.63 -32.09 48.30
C LEU A 317 -11.41 -31.76 49.59
N PHE A 318 -11.40 -32.65 50.59
CA PHE A 318 -12.15 -32.51 51.84
C PHE A 318 -11.76 -31.29 52.72
N HIS A 319 -10.79 -30.48 52.31
CA HIS A 319 -10.44 -29.23 53.00
C HIS A 319 -11.01 -27.96 52.36
N TRP A 320 -11.54 -28.03 51.13
CA TRP A 320 -11.96 -26.84 50.39
C TRP A 320 -13.45 -26.93 50.07
N GLU A 321 -14.28 -26.71 51.10
CA GLU A 321 -15.75 -26.69 51.05
C GLU A 321 -16.31 -25.66 50.05
N PHE A 322 -15.47 -24.71 49.61
CA PHE A 322 -15.74 -23.77 48.52
C PHE A 322 -15.91 -24.45 47.14
N ILE A 323 -15.42 -25.66 46.92
CA ILE A 323 -15.43 -26.29 45.59
C ILE A 323 -16.81 -26.84 45.21
N LYS A 324 -17.76 -26.95 46.15
CA LYS A 324 -19.17 -27.26 45.82
C LYS A 324 -19.88 -26.12 45.08
N SER A 325 -19.40 -24.88 45.16
CA SER A 325 -19.91 -23.75 44.34
C SER A 325 -19.19 -23.62 42.99
N MET A 326 -18.31 -24.56 42.63
CA MET A 326 -17.50 -24.52 41.41
C MET A 326 -18.32 -24.46 40.11
N PRO A 327 -19.52 -25.05 39.97
CA PRO A 327 -20.36 -24.84 38.78
C PRO A 327 -20.84 -23.39 38.65
N GLN A 328 -21.34 -22.76 39.72
CA GLN A 328 -21.68 -21.33 39.72
C GLN A 328 -20.43 -20.46 39.59
N PHE A 329 -19.29 -20.83 40.19
CA PHE A 329 -18.04 -20.08 40.05
C PHE A 329 -17.44 -20.23 38.66
N LEU A 330 -17.62 -21.37 37.99
CA LEU A 330 -17.18 -21.65 36.62
C LEU A 330 -18.11 -20.98 35.62
N SER A 331 -19.42 -20.97 35.84
CA SER A 331 -20.42 -20.21 35.07
C SER A 331 -20.24 -18.70 35.25
N LEU A 332 -20.08 -18.21 36.50
CA LEU A 332 -19.72 -16.83 36.79
C LEU A 332 -18.35 -16.48 36.19
N TYR A 333 -17.38 -17.39 36.24
CA TYR A 333 -16.08 -17.21 35.59
C TYR A 333 -16.19 -17.21 34.08
N LEU A 334 -17.02 -18.06 33.45
CA LEU A 334 -17.22 -18.09 31.99
C LEU A 334 -17.97 -16.85 31.53
N SER A 335 -19.01 -16.43 32.25
CA SER A 335 -19.82 -15.24 31.96
C SER A 335 -19.05 -13.94 32.24
N LEU A 336 -18.30 -13.86 33.36
CA LEU A 336 -17.38 -12.75 33.66
C LEU A 336 -16.20 -12.74 32.69
N ASN A 337 -15.72 -13.90 32.23
CA ASN A 337 -14.75 -13.97 31.14
C ASN A 337 -15.34 -13.41 29.86
N ILE A 338 -16.52 -13.82 29.45
CA ILE A 338 -17.12 -13.35 28.20
C ILE A 338 -17.49 -11.85 28.28
N ALA A 339 -17.84 -11.35 29.46
CA ALA A 339 -18.11 -9.92 29.70
C ALA A 339 -16.82 -9.07 29.78
N ILE A 340 -15.83 -9.44 30.61
CA ILE A 340 -14.58 -8.69 30.80
C ILE A 340 -13.64 -8.86 29.59
N VAL A 341 -13.54 -10.07 29.03
CA VAL A 341 -12.84 -10.39 27.77
C VAL A 341 -13.68 -10.02 26.54
N GLY A 342 -14.95 -9.62 26.67
CA GLY A 342 -15.68 -8.99 25.55
C GLY A 342 -15.37 -7.49 25.43
N LEU A 343 -15.38 -6.80 26.57
CA LEU A 343 -15.24 -5.34 26.69
C LEU A 343 -13.79 -4.83 26.56
N ALA A 344 -12.84 -5.42 27.30
CA ALA A 344 -11.44 -4.95 27.28
C ALA A 344 -10.67 -5.44 26.04
N PHE A 345 -11.17 -6.51 25.43
CA PHE A 345 -10.45 -7.25 24.40
C PHE A 345 -10.50 -6.61 23.02
N ILE A 346 -11.56 -5.87 22.68
CA ILE A 346 -11.60 -5.10 21.41
C ILE A 346 -10.44 -4.10 21.36
N PHE A 347 -10.10 -3.46 22.48
CA PHE A 347 -8.97 -2.53 22.55
C PHE A 347 -7.62 -3.22 22.41
N GLU A 348 -7.41 -4.36 23.07
CA GLU A 348 -6.19 -5.17 22.93
C GLU A 348 -6.03 -5.69 21.49
N LEU A 349 -7.12 -6.14 20.86
CA LEU A 349 -7.14 -6.52 19.45
C LEU A 349 -6.81 -5.34 18.53
N THR A 350 -7.38 -4.17 18.79
CA THR A 350 -7.15 -2.97 17.98
C THR A 350 -5.68 -2.55 18.04
N ARG A 351 -5.08 -2.55 19.23
CA ARG A 351 -3.63 -2.29 19.41
C ARG A 351 -2.79 -3.28 18.62
N ASN A 352 -3.12 -4.56 18.70
CA ASN A 352 -2.37 -5.62 18.02
C ASN A 352 -2.56 -5.61 16.48
N LEU A 353 -3.73 -5.18 15.99
CA LEU A 353 -3.99 -4.96 14.57
C LEU A 353 -3.09 -3.83 14.01
N ILE A 354 -3.05 -2.69 14.72
CA ILE A 354 -2.27 -1.50 14.35
C ILE A 354 -0.77 -1.75 14.45
N LEU A 355 -0.33 -2.51 15.45
CA LEU A 355 1.07 -2.95 15.57
C LEU A 355 1.54 -3.75 14.35
N GLY A 356 0.62 -4.37 13.61
CA GLY A 356 0.94 -5.30 12.53
C GLY A 356 1.23 -6.71 13.04
N GLY A 357 0.76 -7.07 14.25
CA GLY A 357 1.03 -8.35 14.92
C GLY A 357 0.77 -9.60 14.08
N GLN A 358 -0.10 -9.48 13.09
CA GLN A 358 -0.49 -10.56 12.17
C GLN A 358 0.51 -10.81 11.03
N THR A 359 1.38 -9.83 10.73
CA THR A 359 2.36 -9.94 9.63
C THR A 359 3.58 -10.77 10.03
N PHE A 360 3.97 -10.70 11.31
CA PHE A 360 5.12 -11.45 11.84
C PHE A 360 4.71 -12.52 12.88
N GLY A 361 3.55 -12.40 13.53
CA GLY A 361 3.07 -13.31 14.58
C GLY A 361 2.59 -14.69 14.11
N GLY A 362 2.16 -14.82 12.85
CA GLY A 362 1.51 -16.02 12.34
C GLY A 362 1.22 -15.97 10.83
N MET A 363 0.59 -17.02 10.31
CA MET A 363 0.18 -17.13 8.90
C MET A 363 -1.34 -16.97 8.78
N PHE A 364 -1.84 -16.55 7.61
CA PHE A 364 -3.27 -16.36 7.31
C PHE A 364 -4.01 -15.28 8.11
N GLY A 365 -3.30 -14.35 8.75
CA GLY A 365 -3.89 -13.14 9.34
C GLY A 365 -4.62 -12.23 8.34
N VAL A 366 -5.43 -11.31 8.84
CA VAL A 366 -6.15 -10.26 8.10
C VAL A 366 -5.38 -8.94 8.15
N THR A 367 -4.54 -8.71 7.14
CA THR A 367 -3.79 -7.46 6.99
C THR A 367 -4.54 -6.50 6.07
N LEU A 368 -5.06 -5.40 6.63
CA LEU A 368 -5.80 -4.39 5.87
C LEU A 368 -4.88 -3.40 5.15
N ASP A 369 -3.92 -2.85 5.88
CA ASP A 369 -2.92 -1.90 5.37
C ASP A 369 -1.53 -2.38 5.77
N THR A 370 -0.50 -1.96 5.04
CA THR A 370 0.89 -2.31 5.41
C THR A 370 1.35 -1.49 6.61
N PRO A 371 2.20 -2.02 7.52
CA PRO A 371 2.66 -1.26 8.69
C PRO A 371 3.28 0.10 8.34
N ARG A 372 3.93 0.22 7.18
CA ARG A 372 4.48 1.48 6.69
C ARG A 372 3.39 2.52 6.40
N GLU A 373 2.31 2.11 5.75
CA GLU A 373 1.16 2.99 5.45
C GLU A 373 0.44 3.42 6.73
N ILE A 374 0.31 2.54 7.73
CA ILE A 374 -0.30 2.90 9.02
C ILE A 374 0.49 4.02 9.70
N ARG A 375 1.83 3.99 9.61
CA ARG A 375 2.66 5.06 10.17
C ARG A 375 2.49 6.38 9.43
N THR A 376 2.47 6.34 8.09
CA THR A 376 2.54 7.56 7.27
C THR A 376 1.19 8.20 6.96
N GLU A 377 0.10 7.43 7.02
CA GLU A 377 -1.23 7.85 6.56
C GLU A 377 -2.28 7.75 7.68
N GLU A 378 -2.78 8.90 8.13
CA GLU A 378 -3.90 8.97 9.07
C GLU A 378 -5.14 8.23 8.56
N ALA A 379 -5.40 8.30 7.24
CA ALA A 379 -6.52 7.57 6.62
C ALA A 379 -6.36 6.05 6.72
N ALA A 380 -5.14 5.51 6.79
CA ALA A 380 -4.89 4.08 7.01
C ALA A 380 -5.13 3.71 8.48
N GLN A 381 -4.66 4.53 9.41
CA GLN A 381 -4.92 4.37 10.85
C GLN A 381 -6.43 4.31 11.11
N GLY A 382 -7.17 5.29 10.57
CA GLY A 382 -8.61 5.37 10.75
C GLY A 382 -9.38 4.19 10.14
N ARG A 383 -8.91 3.61 9.02
CA ARG A 383 -9.53 2.40 8.45
C ARG A 383 -9.39 1.19 9.36
N GLN A 384 -8.22 0.99 9.98
CA GLN A 384 -8.00 -0.14 10.87
C GLN A 384 -8.81 -0.03 12.15
N ILE A 385 -8.85 1.17 12.75
CA ILE A 385 -9.64 1.45 13.95
C ILE A 385 -11.13 1.27 13.65
N SER A 386 -11.61 1.85 12.53
CA SER A 386 -13.00 1.71 12.09
C SER A 386 -13.39 0.24 11.86
N PHE A 387 -12.51 -0.53 11.19
CA PHE A 387 -12.72 -1.96 10.99
C PHE A 387 -12.81 -2.72 12.31
N ALA A 388 -11.93 -2.43 13.28
CA ALA A 388 -11.94 -3.12 14.55
C ALA A 388 -13.21 -2.84 15.36
N PHE A 389 -13.64 -1.57 15.48
CA PHE A 389 -14.84 -1.23 16.24
C PHE A 389 -16.14 -1.60 15.51
N ALA A 390 -16.30 -1.25 14.23
CA ALA A 390 -17.50 -1.57 13.47
C ALA A 390 -17.62 -3.08 13.21
N GLY A 391 -16.49 -3.74 12.94
CA GLY A 391 -16.45 -5.15 12.59
C GLY A 391 -16.63 -6.10 13.76
N PHE A 392 -16.06 -5.81 14.95
CA PHE A 392 -16.16 -6.75 16.07
C PHE A 392 -17.31 -6.46 17.04
N SER A 393 -17.82 -5.22 17.09
CA SER A 393 -18.87 -4.81 18.03
C SER A 393 -20.14 -5.68 17.94
N GLY A 394 -20.65 -5.93 16.73
CA GLY A 394 -21.90 -6.70 16.57
C GLY A 394 -21.76 -8.14 17.07
N TYR A 395 -20.63 -8.79 16.77
CA TYR A 395 -20.38 -10.16 17.22
C TYR A 395 -20.21 -10.26 18.74
N THR A 396 -19.47 -9.33 19.37
CA THR A 396 -19.26 -9.35 20.82
C THR A 396 -20.56 -9.10 21.58
N VAL A 397 -21.39 -8.17 21.11
CA VAL A 397 -22.71 -7.88 21.69
C VAL A 397 -23.65 -9.07 21.53
N LEU A 398 -23.69 -9.68 20.34
CA LEU A 398 -24.51 -10.87 20.10
C LEU A 398 -24.12 -12.03 21.02
N LEU A 399 -22.82 -12.34 21.14
CA LEU A 399 -22.36 -13.39 22.04
C LEU A 399 -22.73 -13.11 23.49
N LEU A 400 -22.60 -11.86 23.93
CA LEU A 400 -22.94 -11.49 25.30
C LEU A 400 -24.43 -11.72 25.56
N ILE A 401 -25.30 -11.39 24.61
CA ILE A 401 -26.74 -11.64 24.71
C ILE A 401 -27.05 -13.13 24.69
N LEU A 402 -26.46 -13.91 23.78
CA LEU A 402 -26.65 -15.36 23.75
C LEU A 402 -26.22 -16.01 25.08
N VAL A 403 -25.13 -15.53 25.68
CA VAL A 403 -24.68 -16.00 27.00
C VAL A 403 -25.62 -15.54 28.11
N CYS A 404 -26.18 -14.34 28.03
CA CYS A 404 -27.21 -13.86 28.95
C CYS A 404 -28.47 -14.76 28.90
N TYR A 405 -28.95 -15.12 27.71
CA TYR A 405 -30.05 -16.09 27.55
C TYR A 405 -29.68 -17.52 27.96
N LYS A 406 -28.39 -17.87 27.89
CA LYS A 406 -27.87 -19.16 28.36
C LYS A 406 -27.87 -19.25 29.88
N GLU A 407 -27.28 -18.27 30.57
CA GLU A 407 -27.01 -18.34 32.01
C GLU A 407 -28.17 -17.81 32.87
N PHE A 408 -29.00 -16.92 32.31
CA PHE A 408 -30.09 -16.24 33.04
C PHE A 408 -31.43 -16.37 32.30
N GLY A 409 -31.68 -17.50 31.63
CA GLY A 409 -32.89 -17.73 30.82
C GLY A 409 -34.19 -17.36 31.56
N ASP A 410 -34.35 -17.80 32.80
CA ASP A 410 -35.55 -17.54 33.61
C ASP A 410 -35.81 -16.05 33.91
N LEU A 411 -34.75 -15.23 33.88
CA LEU A 411 -34.79 -13.80 34.15
C LEU A 411 -34.86 -12.96 32.87
N MET A 412 -34.62 -13.55 31.70
CA MET A 412 -34.61 -12.80 30.44
C MET A 412 -36.03 -12.52 29.92
N PRO A 413 -36.24 -11.39 29.21
CA PRO A 413 -37.53 -11.10 28.59
C PRO A 413 -37.78 -12.04 27.39
N PHE A 414 -39.06 -12.31 27.09
CA PHE A 414 -39.51 -13.11 25.93
C PHE A 414 -39.11 -14.60 25.93
N THR A 415 -38.63 -15.17 27.04
CA THR A 415 -38.30 -16.61 27.11
C THR A 415 -39.50 -17.52 26.92
N SER A 416 -40.63 -17.18 27.53
CA SER A 416 -41.91 -17.88 27.31
C SER A 416 -42.37 -17.83 25.84
N ASN A 417 -42.13 -16.72 25.14
CA ASN A 417 -42.42 -16.59 23.71
C ASN A 417 -41.45 -17.40 22.83
N LEU A 418 -40.20 -17.58 23.26
CA LEU A 418 -39.22 -18.41 22.58
C LEU A 418 -39.58 -19.90 22.72
N GLU A 419 -39.89 -20.34 23.94
CA GLU A 419 -40.33 -21.71 24.23
C GLU A 419 -41.62 -22.07 23.48
N ALA A 420 -42.55 -21.12 23.33
CA ALA A 420 -43.75 -21.30 22.50
C ALA A 420 -43.48 -21.49 20.99
N ASN A 421 -42.26 -21.18 20.52
CA ASN A 421 -41.82 -21.32 19.12
C ASN A 421 -40.71 -22.38 18.97
N ASP A 422 -40.76 -23.46 19.76
CA ASP A 422 -39.82 -24.59 19.76
C ASP A 422 -38.36 -24.23 20.18
N PHE A 423 -38.11 -23.04 20.76
CA PHE A 423 -36.80 -22.67 21.34
C PHE A 423 -36.71 -23.05 22.83
N ASP A 424 -36.69 -24.35 23.10
CA ASP A 424 -36.49 -24.89 24.45
C ASP A 424 -35.08 -24.61 24.99
N GLU A 425 -34.87 -24.82 26.29
CA GLU A 425 -33.58 -24.58 26.98
C GLU A 425 -32.41 -25.27 26.26
N GLU A 426 -32.58 -26.53 25.84
CA GLU A 426 -31.60 -27.29 25.06
C GLU A 426 -31.19 -26.57 23.76
N MET A 427 -32.15 -25.98 23.03
CA MET A 427 -31.91 -25.30 21.76
C MET A 427 -31.24 -23.93 21.94
N ARG A 428 -31.57 -23.21 23.03
CA ARG A 428 -30.86 -21.97 23.43
C ARG A 428 -29.40 -22.26 23.75
N LEU A 429 -29.16 -23.33 24.50
CA LEU A 429 -27.82 -23.82 24.85
C LEU A 429 -27.03 -24.20 23.60
N LEU A 430 -27.61 -25.05 22.75
CA LEU A 430 -26.98 -25.53 21.53
C LEU A 430 -26.61 -24.37 20.58
N THR A 431 -27.51 -23.41 20.41
CA THR A 431 -27.26 -22.21 19.57
C THR A 431 -26.04 -21.44 20.06
N THR A 432 -25.95 -21.15 21.35
CA THR A 432 -24.80 -20.44 21.95
C THR A 432 -23.50 -21.20 21.75
N TRP A 433 -23.51 -22.53 21.96
CA TRP A 433 -22.34 -23.38 21.75
C TRP A 433 -21.93 -23.47 20.27
N MET A 434 -22.87 -23.46 19.32
CA MET A 434 -22.56 -23.43 17.89
C MET A 434 -21.80 -22.16 17.48
N PHE A 435 -22.21 -20.98 17.97
CA PHE A 435 -21.49 -19.72 17.74
C PHE A 435 -20.06 -19.75 18.28
N ILE A 436 -19.89 -20.25 19.52
CA ILE A 436 -18.58 -20.40 20.14
C ILE A 436 -17.71 -21.40 19.36
N ALA A 437 -18.26 -22.55 18.98
CA ALA A 437 -17.54 -23.61 18.28
C ALA A 437 -17.03 -23.18 16.89
N VAL A 438 -17.84 -22.46 16.11
CA VAL A 438 -17.42 -21.95 14.79
C VAL A 438 -16.28 -20.94 14.92
N GLY A 439 -16.37 -20.00 15.87
CA GLY A 439 -15.27 -19.07 16.15
C GLY A 439 -13.99 -19.76 16.61
N ASN A 440 -14.13 -20.74 17.50
CA ASN A 440 -13.03 -21.57 18.00
C ASN A 440 -12.38 -22.43 16.91
N ALA A 441 -13.15 -22.94 15.95
CA ALA A 441 -12.63 -23.72 14.82
C ALA A 441 -11.71 -22.87 13.93
N VAL A 442 -12.15 -21.65 13.60
CA VAL A 442 -11.34 -20.70 12.80
C VAL A 442 -10.08 -20.27 13.57
N PHE A 443 -10.22 -19.98 14.86
CA PHE A 443 -9.10 -19.68 15.74
C PHE A 443 -8.08 -20.83 15.77
N LEU A 444 -8.52 -22.05 16.02
CA LEU A 444 -7.64 -23.22 16.16
C LEU A 444 -6.90 -23.51 14.85
N PHE A 445 -7.60 -23.43 13.71
CA PHE A 445 -6.99 -23.59 12.39
C PHE A 445 -5.85 -22.58 12.17
N THR A 446 -6.09 -21.29 12.42
CA THR A 446 -5.08 -20.25 12.24
C THR A 446 -3.97 -20.27 13.29
N TRP A 447 -4.30 -20.61 14.53
CA TRP A 447 -3.34 -20.81 15.63
C TRP A 447 -2.38 -21.96 15.32
N LEU A 448 -2.87 -23.11 14.85
CA LEU A 448 -2.05 -24.28 14.53
C LEU A 448 -0.99 -23.97 13.44
N LEU A 449 -1.40 -23.19 12.43
CA LEU A 449 -0.47 -22.68 11.41
C LEU A 449 0.49 -21.62 11.97
N SER A 450 0.06 -20.85 12.97
CA SER A 450 0.87 -19.82 13.62
C SER A 450 2.01 -20.41 14.46
N ILE A 451 1.86 -21.60 15.06
CA ILE A 451 2.89 -22.25 15.91
C ILE A 451 4.26 -22.32 15.21
N ALA A 452 4.29 -22.58 13.90
CA ALA A 452 5.54 -22.64 13.12
C ALA A 452 6.35 -21.32 13.14
N ARG A 453 5.71 -20.18 13.41
CA ARG A 453 6.35 -18.85 13.49
C ARG A 453 6.84 -18.49 14.90
N LEU A 454 6.58 -19.32 15.91
CA LEU A 454 7.00 -19.05 17.29
C LEU A 454 8.53 -18.98 17.47
N SER A 455 9.28 -19.82 16.74
CA SER A 455 10.75 -19.83 16.81
C SER A 455 11.37 -18.55 16.21
N PRO A 456 11.05 -18.14 14.97
CA PRO A 456 11.46 -16.84 14.43
C PRO A 456 11.08 -15.65 15.32
N LEU A 457 9.86 -15.64 15.89
CA LEU A 457 9.38 -14.55 16.75
C LEU A 457 10.25 -14.31 17.99
N ARG A 458 10.90 -15.34 18.54
CA ARG A 458 11.82 -15.18 19.68
C ARG A 458 13.11 -14.46 19.29
N GLN A 459 13.49 -14.50 18.01
CA GLN A 459 14.70 -13.87 17.49
C GLN A 459 14.46 -12.40 17.11
N ILE A 460 13.20 -12.00 16.90
CA ILE A 460 12.84 -10.63 16.56
C ILE A 460 13.19 -9.67 17.70
N ARG A 461 13.97 -8.64 17.39
CA ARG A 461 14.27 -7.53 18.30
C ARG A 461 13.41 -6.34 17.94
N PHE A 462 12.73 -5.80 18.95
CA PHE A 462 11.94 -4.58 18.82
C PHE A 462 12.69 -3.43 19.44
N ASP A 463 12.96 -2.41 18.64
CA ASP A 463 13.47 -1.14 19.13
C ASP A 463 12.28 -0.25 19.56
N LEU A 464 12.15 -0.02 20.88
CA LEU A 464 10.97 0.62 21.51
C LEU A 464 11.08 2.14 21.66
N ASP A 465 12.30 2.68 21.64
CA ASP A 465 12.56 4.11 21.91
C ASP A 465 13.50 4.72 20.82
N PRO A 466 13.14 4.68 19.52
CA PRO A 466 13.92 5.36 18.48
C PRO A 466 13.78 6.88 18.55
N GLU A 467 12.60 7.39 18.91
CA GLU A 467 12.29 8.82 18.97
C GLU A 467 12.97 9.53 20.14
N GLU A 468 12.97 8.97 21.35
CA GLU A 468 13.67 9.57 22.51
C GLU A 468 15.20 9.58 22.28
N ARG A 469 15.74 8.56 21.59
CA ARG A 469 17.15 8.55 21.17
C ARG A 469 17.45 9.63 20.15
N ARG A 470 16.52 9.90 19.23
CA ARG A 470 16.65 10.94 18.20
C ARG A 470 16.42 12.34 18.77
N GLU A 471 15.43 12.58 19.62
CA GLU A 471 15.23 13.86 20.33
C GLU A 471 16.46 14.20 21.22
N GLY A 472 17.07 13.19 21.87
CA GLY A 472 18.33 13.36 22.60
C GLY A 472 19.58 13.53 21.73
N ALA A 473 19.63 12.89 20.54
CA ALA A 473 20.76 12.97 19.60
C ALA A 473 20.70 14.14 18.61
N VAL A 474 19.53 14.75 18.39
CA VAL A 474 19.31 15.97 17.60
C VAL A 474 19.90 17.22 18.29
N MET A 475 20.41 17.06 19.52
CA MET A 475 21.20 18.06 20.22
C MET A 475 22.71 18.00 19.91
N PHE A 476 23.20 17.04 19.11
CA PHE A 476 24.60 17.02 18.65
C PHE A 476 24.71 17.28 17.14
N ALA A 477 25.42 18.36 16.82
CA ALA A 477 25.59 19.00 15.52
C ALA A 477 26.40 18.19 14.48
N GLY A 478 26.11 16.91 14.28
CA GLY A 478 26.95 15.98 13.49
C GLY A 478 26.41 15.51 12.12
N GLY A 479 25.15 15.74 11.79
CA GLY A 479 24.49 15.13 10.60
C GLY A 479 24.49 15.93 9.30
N ASP A 480 24.79 17.24 9.35
CA ASP A 480 24.59 18.17 8.23
C ASP A 480 25.49 17.85 7.02
N TRP A 481 26.73 17.43 7.27
CA TRP A 481 27.69 17.18 6.19
C TRP A 481 27.36 15.93 5.36
N MET A 482 26.77 14.89 5.97
CA MET A 482 26.38 13.67 5.26
C MET A 482 25.26 13.98 4.27
N ARG A 483 24.28 14.75 4.74
CA ARG A 483 23.15 15.20 3.92
C ARG A 483 23.61 16.12 2.80
N GLU A 484 24.45 17.12 3.10
CA GLU A 484 25.02 18.02 2.09
C GLU A 484 25.82 17.25 1.03
N PHE A 485 26.63 16.27 1.43
CA PHE A 485 27.36 15.41 0.51
C PHE A 485 26.42 14.59 -0.39
N ILE A 486 25.37 13.98 0.16
CA ILE A 486 24.41 13.18 -0.60
C ILE A 486 23.64 14.06 -1.59
N ASP A 487 23.16 15.22 -1.14
CA ASP A 487 22.44 16.18 -1.97
C ASP A 487 23.32 16.67 -3.13
N ASP A 488 24.56 17.07 -2.84
CA ASP A 488 25.51 17.53 -3.87
C ASP A 488 25.87 16.41 -4.85
N ALA A 489 26.07 15.19 -4.35
CA ALA A 489 26.35 14.03 -5.20
C ALA A 489 25.14 13.67 -6.08
N ALA A 490 23.92 13.73 -5.55
CA ALA A 490 22.69 13.49 -6.29
C ALA A 490 22.48 14.58 -7.36
N LEU A 491 22.64 15.85 -7.00
CA LEU A 491 22.60 16.99 -7.93
C LEU A 491 23.62 16.82 -9.05
N GLN A 492 24.83 16.37 -8.73
CA GLN A 492 25.91 16.14 -9.70
C GLN A 492 25.81 14.80 -10.46
N GLU A 493 24.78 13.97 -10.23
CA GLU A 493 24.66 12.61 -10.79
C GLU A 493 25.91 11.74 -10.51
N ASP A 494 26.58 11.97 -9.38
CA ASP A 494 27.78 11.25 -8.96
C ASP A 494 27.42 9.92 -8.28
N LEU A 495 27.10 8.92 -9.12
CA LEU A 495 26.79 7.57 -8.65
C LEU A 495 27.96 6.90 -7.92
N ASP A 496 29.21 7.16 -8.35
CA ASP A 496 30.38 6.61 -7.69
C ASP A 496 30.54 7.16 -6.26
N GLY A 497 30.30 8.46 -6.06
CA GLY A 497 30.26 9.09 -4.74
C GLY A 497 29.18 8.49 -3.82
N LEU A 498 27.96 8.33 -4.32
CA LEU A 498 26.84 7.72 -3.58
C LEU A 498 27.13 6.26 -3.19
N ILE A 499 27.69 5.47 -4.11
CA ILE A 499 28.02 4.05 -3.86
C ILE A 499 29.18 3.94 -2.86
N ARG A 500 30.20 4.80 -2.95
CA ARG A 500 31.32 4.82 -1.99
C ARG A 500 30.83 5.15 -0.59
N PHE A 501 29.97 6.15 -0.45
CA PHE A 501 29.37 6.53 0.83
C PHE A 501 28.60 5.37 1.49
N GLN A 502 27.84 4.61 0.69
CA GLN A 502 27.13 3.43 1.19
C GLN A 502 28.07 2.34 1.71
N LYS A 503 29.17 2.09 0.99
CA LYS A 503 30.17 1.04 1.34
C LYS A 503 31.06 1.42 2.52
N GLN A 504 31.30 2.71 2.74
CA GLN A 504 32.21 3.19 3.78
C GLN A 504 31.65 2.93 5.19
N SER A 505 32.48 2.48 6.11
CA SER A 505 32.17 2.48 7.54
C SER A 505 32.37 3.89 8.09
N ILE A 506 31.29 4.52 8.55
CA ILE A 506 31.31 5.86 9.16
C ILE A 506 31.16 5.70 10.67
N GLU A 507 32.07 6.30 11.43
CA GLU A 507 32.00 6.35 12.89
C GLU A 507 30.94 7.37 13.33
N GLY A 508 30.02 6.97 14.20
CA GLY A 508 28.91 7.81 14.66
C GLY A 508 27.71 7.01 15.15
N ASP A 509 26.57 7.69 15.35
CA ASP A 509 25.31 6.99 15.64
C ASP A 509 24.91 6.14 14.43
N GLN A 510 24.83 4.83 14.65
CA GLN A 510 24.47 3.86 13.61
C GLN A 510 23.08 4.14 13.02
N SER A 511 22.16 4.73 13.79
CA SER A 511 20.81 5.03 13.29
C SER A 511 20.82 6.14 12.24
N LEU A 512 21.55 7.24 12.49
CA LEU A 512 21.71 8.36 11.58
C LEU A 512 22.48 7.96 10.31
N VAL A 513 23.61 7.25 10.48
CA VAL A 513 24.40 6.76 9.34
C VAL A 513 23.56 5.83 8.47
N ARG A 514 22.71 4.97 9.06
CA ARG A 514 21.79 4.12 8.30
C ARG A 514 20.74 4.92 7.55
N HIS A 515 20.16 5.95 8.18
CA HIS A 515 19.19 6.83 7.53
C HIS A 515 19.80 7.52 6.30
N GLU A 516 20.96 8.14 6.46
CA GLU A 516 21.65 8.82 5.36
C GLU A 516 22.16 7.82 4.29
N LYS A 517 22.56 6.60 4.66
CA LYS A 517 22.84 5.54 3.68
C LYS A 517 21.60 5.08 2.91
N ALA A 518 20.44 4.97 3.56
CA ALA A 518 19.17 4.66 2.90
C ALA A 518 18.78 5.79 1.93
N ARG A 519 18.98 7.05 2.31
CA ARG A 519 18.82 8.22 1.42
C ARG A 519 19.78 8.19 0.24
N ALA A 520 21.05 7.87 0.45
CA ALA A 520 22.02 7.69 -0.64
C ALA A 520 21.61 6.57 -1.61
N ARG A 521 21.11 5.44 -1.08
CA ARG A 521 20.62 4.31 -1.89
C ARG A 521 19.35 4.67 -2.67
N MET A 522 18.46 5.44 -2.06
CA MET A 522 17.25 5.99 -2.68
C MET A 522 17.62 6.82 -3.92
N TRP A 523 18.55 7.77 -3.79
CA TRP A 523 19.02 8.59 -4.91
C TRP A 523 19.76 7.78 -5.98
N GLU A 524 20.65 6.88 -5.59
CA GLU A 524 21.35 5.99 -6.53
C GLU A 524 20.35 5.20 -7.40
N CYS A 525 19.33 4.59 -6.78
CA CYS A 525 18.34 3.81 -7.52
C CYS A 525 17.46 4.69 -8.41
N ALA A 526 17.10 5.89 -7.95
CA ALA A 526 16.28 6.83 -8.71
C ALA A 526 16.99 7.33 -9.97
N ILE A 527 18.24 7.78 -9.85
CA ILE A 527 19.06 8.28 -10.97
C ILE A 527 19.30 7.18 -12.02
N ARG A 528 19.42 5.92 -11.59
CA ARG A 528 19.56 4.76 -12.49
C ARG A 528 18.24 4.33 -13.16
N GLY A 529 17.11 4.88 -12.74
CA GLY A 529 15.78 4.49 -13.22
C GLY A 529 15.28 3.15 -12.64
N LEU A 530 15.86 2.68 -11.53
CA LEU A 530 15.46 1.47 -10.80
C LEU A 530 14.29 1.77 -9.85
N TRP A 531 13.16 2.17 -10.44
CA TRP A 531 12.05 2.81 -9.73
C TRP A 531 11.41 2.00 -8.60
N PRO A 532 11.11 0.69 -8.72
CA PRO A 532 10.55 -0.07 -7.60
C PRO A 532 11.49 -0.09 -6.38
N LYS A 533 12.79 -0.26 -6.60
CA LYS A 533 13.81 -0.23 -5.54
C LYS A 533 13.93 1.17 -4.94
N ALA A 534 13.93 2.20 -5.78
CA ALA A 534 13.96 3.59 -5.31
C ALA A 534 12.73 3.93 -4.44
N VAL A 535 11.53 3.47 -4.82
CA VAL A 535 10.29 3.65 -4.05
C VAL A 535 10.34 2.88 -2.72
N GLU A 536 10.90 1.67 -2.70
CA GLU A 536 11.06 0.90 -1.46
C GLU A 536 12.01 1.58 -0.48
N GLU A 537 13.15 2.09 -0.95
CA GLU A 537 14.10 2.87 -0.15
C GLU A 537 13.51 4.22 0.28
N ALA A 538 12.81 4.94 -0.61
CA ALA A 538 12.12 6.17 -0.25
C ALA A 538 11.04 5.95 0.82
N LYS A 539 10.30 4.83 0.76
CA LYS A 539 9.37 4.45 1.83
C LYS A 539 10.08 4.14 3.14
N LYS A 540 11.31 3.61 3.12
CA LYS A 540 12.12 3.41 4.33
C LYS A 540 12.57 4.75 4.92
N VAL A 541 13.06 5.66 4.08
CA VAL A 541 13.45 7.02 4.48
C VAL A 541 12.25 7.77 5.05
N LEU A 542 11.13 7.81 4.32
CA LEU A 542 9.89 8.45 4.74
C LEU A 542 9.32 7.85 6.04
N ALA A 543 9.33 6.52 6.14
CA ALA A 543 8.97 5.85 7.38
C ALA A 543 9.88 6.36 8.48
N GLN A 544 11.21 6.21 8.37
CA GLN A 544 12.16 6.66 9.39
C GLN A 544 11.96 8.13 9.81
N SER A 545 11.66 9.04 8.88
CA SER A 545 11.39 10.46 9.13
C SER A 545 10.04 10.77 9.79
N GLY A 546 9.21 9.77 10.11
CA GLY A 546 7.91 9.99 10.76
C GLY A 546 6.79 10.39 9.80
N GLY A 547 6.98 10.16 8.50
CA GLY A 547 6.07 10.63 7.46
C GLY A 547 6.32 12.07 7.04
N ASP A 548 7.22 12.80 7.71
CA ASP A 548 7.53 14.20 7.42
C ASP A 548 8.84 14.32 6.63
N ASP A 549 8.80 13.89 5.36
CA ASP A 549 9.90 14.01 4.41
C ASP A 549 9.36 14.20 2.99
N ASP A 550 9.26 15.46 2.57
CA ASP A 550 8.71 15.85 1.27
C ASP A 550 9.55 15.31 0.11
N GLU A 551 10.88 15.25 0.25
CA GLU A 551 11.82 14.70 -0.73
C GLU A 551 11.50 13.22 -1.01
N ALA A 552 11.37 12.43 0.06
CA ALA A 552 11.02 11.01 -0.06
C ALA A 552 9.60 10.83 -0.64
N ARG A 553 8.62 11.67 -0.27
CA ARG A 553 7.26 11.63 -0.82
C ARG A 553 7.23 11.97 -2.32
N MET A 554 7.94 13.00 -2.75
CA MET A 554 8.04 13.37 -4.16
C MET A 554 8.73 12.29 -4.98
N LEU A 555 9.76 11.64 -4.43
CA LEU A 555 10.42 10.52 -5.10
C LEU A 555 9.47 9.32 -5.22
N ILE A 556 8.68 9.01 -4.18
CA ILE A 556 7.62 7.98 -4.24
C ILE A 556 6.60 8.32 -5.34
N ALA A 557 6.13 9.57 -5.41
CA ALA A 557 5.22 10.02 -6.44
C ALA A 557 5.83 9.85 -7.85
N THR A 558 7.07 10.29 -8.04
CA THR A 558 7.81 10.17 -9.30
C THR A 558 7.99 8.71 -9.72
N GLY A 559 8.33 7.83 -8.77
CA GLY A 559 8.43 6.39 -9.02
C GLY A 559 7.09 5.74 -9.38
N TYR A 560 5.98 6.22 -8.80
CA TYR A 560 4.64 5.79 -9.23
C TYR A 560 4.27 6.29 -10.63
N ILE A 561 4.67 7.50 -11.02
CA ILE A 561 4.49 8.00 -12.40
C ILE A 561 5.29 7.12 -13.38
N ALA A 562 6.55 6.83 -13.06
CA ALA A 562 7.43 6.00 -13.87
C ALA A 562 6.93 4.55 -14.00
N THR A 563 6.42 3.95 -12.91
CA THR A 563 5.82 2.59 -12.90
C THR A 563 4.37 2.55 -13.40
N ARG A 564 3.85 3.67 -13.92
CA ARG A 564 2.53 3.78 -14.55
C ARG A 564 1.35 3.59 -13.59
N ARG A 565 1.54 3.94 -12.31
CA ARG A 565 0.55 3.93 -11.24
C ARG A 565 0.11 5.36 -10.89
N LEU A 566 -0.48 6.06 -11.85
CA LEU A 566 -0.81 7.48 -11.74
C LEU A 566 -1.75 7.77 -10.56
N ASP A 567 -2.68 6.88 -10.27
CA ASP A 567 -3.60 7.03 -9.13
C ASP A 567 -2.87 7.04 -7.78
N ALA A 568 -1.85 6.19 -7.61
CA ALA A 568 -1.02 6.15 -6.42
C ALA A 568 -0.09 7.38 -6.34
N ALA A 569 0.42 7.86 -7.49
CA ALA A 569 1.18 9.10 -7.55
C ALA A 569 0.35 10.31 -7.10
N ARG A 570 -0.92 10.41 -7.55
CA ARG A 570 -1.86 11.43 -7.09
C ARG A 570 -2.13 11.37 -5.59
N GLY A 571 -2.08 10.18 -4.99
CA GLY A 571 -2.20 10.00 -3.54
C GLY A 571 -0.97 10.54 -2.81
N ALA A 572 0.22 10.16 -3.26
CA ALA A 572 1.50 10.56 -2.65
C ALA A 572 1.78 12.07 -2.73
N LEU A 573 1.25 12.77 -3.74
CA LEU A 573 1.38 14.22 -3.88
C LEU A 573 0.38 15.00 -3.01
N ARG A 574 -0.66 14.37 -2.45
CA ARG A 574 -1.63 15.07 -1.60
C ARG A 574 -1.01 15.39 -0.24
N GLY A 575 -1.23 16.61 0.23
CA GLY A 575 -0.78 17.03 1.55
C GLY A 575 0.71 17.39 1.63
N LEU A 576 1.42 17.48 0.50
CA LEU A 576 2.70 18.20 0.44
C LEU A 576 2.42 19.69 0.71
N GLN A 577 2.92 20.21 1.83
CA GLN A 577 2.83 21.63 2.13
C GLN A 577 3.84 22.38 1.27
N GLN A 578 3.40 23.44 0.60
CA GLN A 578 4.29 24.23 -0.24
C GLN A 578 4.82 25.42 0.57
N PRO A 579 6.14 25.51 0.82
CA PRO A 579 6.74 26.79 1.15
C PRO A 579 6.64 27.74 -0.06
N GLU A 580 6.57 29.04 0.21
CA GLU A 580 6.49 30.05 -0.85
C GLU A 580 7.67 29.91 -1.83
N GLY A 581 7.37 29.77 -3.13
CA GLY A 581 8.37 29.61 -4.19
C GLY A 581 8.87 28.19 -4.46
N TYR A 582 8.29 27.15 -3.85
CA TYR A 582 8.62 25.75 -4.14
C TYR A 582 7.57 25.05 -5.02
N ASP A 583 7.81 25.01 -6.32
CA ASP A 583 6.80 24.62 -7.33
C ASP A 583 6.96 23.19 -7.88
N GLU A 584 8.02 22.46 -7.52
CA GLU A 584 8.24 21.07 -7.99
C GLU A 584 7.07 20.11 -7.67
N PRO A 585 6.42 20.16 -6.49
CA PRO A 585 5.23 19.34 -6.23
C PRO A 585 4.08 19.62 -7.20
N GLU A 586 3.92 20.88 -7.64
CA GLU A 586 2.89 21.26 -8.61
C GLU A 586 3.26 20.81 -10.02
N LEU A 587 4.52 20.95 -10.41
CA LEU A 587 5.02 20.44 -11.69
C LEU A 587 4.88 18.92 -11.78
N LEU A 588 5.17 18.19 -10.71
CA LEU A 588 4.94 16.75 -10.63
C LEU A 588 3.45 16.39 -10.73
N ALA A 589 2.58 17.16 -10.06
CA ALA A 589 1.13 16.97 -10.17
C ALA A 589 0.64 17.24 -11.60
N PHE A 590 1.10 18.32 -12.22
CA PHE A 590 0.83 18.68 -13.60
C PHE A 590 1.25 17.57 -14.56
N ILE A 591 2.49 17.06 -14.44
CA ILE A 591 3.02 15.99 -15.30
C ILE A 591 2.25 14.69 -15.08
N CYS A 592 1.88 14.38 -13.84
CA CYS A 592 1.04 13.22 -13.53
C CYS A 592 -0.32 13.29 -14.23
N GLU A 593 -0.96 14.47 -14.25
CA GLU A 593 -2.21 14.69 -14.97
C GLU A 593 -2.02 14.73 -16.49
N TRP A 594 -0.95 15.34 -16.99
CA TRP A 594 -0.64 15.40 -18.41
C TRP A 594 -0.40 14.00 -18.99
N ILE A 595 0.29 13.11 -18.28
CA ILE A 595 0.56 11.74 -18.74
C ILE A 595 -0.72 10.90 -18.87
N ASP A 596 -1.83 11.31 -18.25
CA ASP A 596 -3.15 10.70 -18.39
C ASP A 596 -4.01 11.45 -19.44
N PRO A 597 -4.05 11.02 -20.71
CA PRO A 597 -4.85 11.68 -21.74
C PRO A 597 -6.37 11.42 -21.61
N TRP A 598 -6.81 10.53 -20.71
CA TRP A 598 -8.21 10.12 -20.62
C TRP A 598 -8.95 10.66 -19.41
N HIS A 599 -8.26 10.81 -18.27
CA HIS A 599 -8.85 11.34 -17.04
C HIS A 599 -8.10 12.57 -16.50
N GLY A 600 -6.97 12.94 -17.10
CA GLY A 600 -6.25 14.16 -16.75
C GLY A 600 -7.08 15.41 -17.08
N THR A 601 -6.99 16.41 -16.22
CA THR A 601 -7.72 17.69 -16.35
C THR A 601 -6.91 18.80 -16.98
N VAL A 602 -5.67 18.51 -17.39
CA VAL A 602 -4.76 19.51 -17.98
C VAL A 602 -5.09 19.76 -19.44
N ASP A 603 -5.39 21.03 -19.73
CA ASP A 603 -5.60 21.58 -21.07
C ASP A 603 -4.35 22.30 -21.59
N GLU A 604 -4.32 22.62 -22.90
CA GLU A 604 -3.21 23.39 -23.50
C GLU A 604 -3.08 24.80 -22.90
N ASP A 605 -4.18 25.35 -22.36
CA ASP A 605 -4.19 26.66 -21.70
C ASP A 605 -3.40 26.65 -20.37
N ASP A 606 -3.37 25.53 -19.65
CA ASP A 606 -2.65 25.42 -18.37
C ASP A 606 -1.11 25.42 -18.56
N LEU A 607 -0.63 25.21 -19.79
CA LEU A 607 0.81 25.32 -20.09
C LEU A 607 1.30 26.78 -20.06
N TRP A 608 0.41 27.75 -20.26
CA TRP A 608 0.75 29.17 -20.22
C TRP A 608 1.16 29.63 -18.82
N ASP A 609 0.65 28.98 -17.77
CA ASP A 609 1.04 29.26 -16.39
C ASP A 609 2.53 28.97 -16.13
N TRP A 610 3.16 28.13 -16.96
CA TRP A 610 4.51 27.61 -16.76
C TRP A 610 5.47 27.99 -17.89
N GLU A 611 5.22 29.12 -18.56
CA GLU A 611 6.11 29.63 -19.60
C GLU A 611 7.55 29.81 -19.09
N ASN A 612 8.52 29.44 -19.93
CA ASN A 612 9.96 29.46 -19.64
C ASN A 612 10.42 28.51 -18.52
N ASN A 613 9.60 27.53 -18.12
CA ASN A 613 10.03 26.45 -17.25
C ASN A 613 10.75 25.35 -18.05
N SER A 614 11.97 25.00 -17.64
CA SER A 614 12.80 24.01 -18.34
C SER A 614 12.15 22.63 -18.46
N THR A 615 11.32 22.23 -17.48
CA THR A 615 10.61 20.94 -17.50
C THR A 615 9.48 20.93 -18.54
N ILE A 616 8.73 22.04 -18.67
CA ILE A 616 7.60 22.16 -19.59
C ILE A 616 8.09 22.36 -21.03
N ASP A 617 9.14 23.16 -21.23
CA ASP A 617 9.77 23.33 -22.54
C ASP A 617 10.34 22.00 -23.04
N HIS A 618 10.96 21.21 -22.17
CA HIS A 618 11.40 19.85 -22.48
C HIS A 618 10.24 18.93 -22.86
N LEU A 619 9.13 18.97 -22.12
CA LEU A 619 7.93 18.19 -22.40
C LEU A 619 7.36 18.53 -23.80
N ASN A 620 7.17 19.82 -24.09
CA ASN A 620 6.69 20.31 -25.38
C ASN A 620 7.57 19.82 -26.53
N GLU A 621 8.88 19.90 -26.32
CA GLU A 621 9.85 19.54 -27.33
C GLU A 621 9.95 18.01 -27.53
N LYS A 622 9.82 17.21 -26.47
CA LYS A 622 9.67 15.74 -26.60
C LYS A 622 8.38 15.35 -27.32
N MET A 623 7.28 16.07 -27.11
CA MET A 623 6.04 15.85 -27.84
C MET A 623 6.18 16.23 -29.33
N ARG A 624 6.90 17.32 -29.64
CA ARG A 624 7.26 17.69 -31.03
C ARG A 624 8.14 16.62 -31.67
N MET A 625 9.13 16.09 -30.95
CA MET A 625 9.96 14.98 -31.43
C MET A 625 9.14 13.74 -31.76
N LEU A 626 8.20 13.37 -30.89
CA LEU A 626 7.29 12.26 -31.10
C LEU A 626 6.38 12.49 -32.31
N ARG A 627 5.88 13.72 -32.51
CA ARG A 627 5.01 14.10 -33.65
C ARG A 627 5.65 13.82 -35.02
N TYR A 628 6.96 14.02 -35.13
CA TYR A 628 7.68 13.92 -36.42
C TYR A 628 8.74 12.82 -36.49
N TRP A 629 8.88 12.01 -35.43
CA TRP A 629 10.04 11.13 -35.23
C TRP A 629 11.38 11.88 -35.37
N SER A 630 11.46 13.14 -34.90
CA SER A 630 12.69 13.92 -35.04
C SER A 630 13.74 13.48 -34.01
N PRO A 631 15.03 13.46 -34.39
CA PRO A 631 16.11 12.98 -33.52
C PRO A 631 16.68 14.05 -32.59
N SER A 632 16.33 15.32 -32.78
CA SER A 632 16.87 16.42 -31.99
C SER A 632 15.84 17.54 -31.84
N PHE A 633 16.18 18.47 -30.94
CA PHE A 633 15.37 19.62 -30.61
C PHE A 633 15.26 20.60 -31.79
N SER A 634 14.21 21.42 -31.81
CA SER A 634 14.08 22.49 -32.82
C SER A 634 15.19 23.51 -32.62
N LYS A 635 15.65 24.14 -33.71
CA LYS A 635 16.58 25.28 -33.60
C LYS A 635 15.93 26.51 -32.94
N GLU A 636 14.60 26.57 -32.96
CA GLU A 636 13.79 27.63 -32.36
C GLU A 636 13.41 27.35 -30.89
N ALA A 637 13.83 26.21 -30.33
CA ALA A 637 13.50 25.85 -28.95
C ALA A 637 14.26 26.73 -27.95
N THR A 638 13.59 27.11 -26.85
CA THR A 638 14.19 27.82 -25.73
C THR A 638 15.34 26.99 -25.16
N GLN A 639 16.55 27.57 -25.12
CA GLN A 639 17.73 26.91 -24.58
C GLN A 639 17.95 27.38 -23.14
N HIS A 640 17.75 26.46 -22.18
CA HIS A 640 18.09 26.68 -20.78
C HIS A 640 19.49 26.14 -20.47
N ASN A 641 20.24 26.82 -19.61
CA ASN A 641 21.57 26.40 -19.17
C ASN A 641 21.54 25.45 -17.96
N ASP A 642 20.40 24.81 -17.71
CA ASP A 642 20.20 23.91 -16.58
C ASP A 642 20.64 22.48 -16.87
N ARG A 643 20.83 21.72 -15.79
CA ARG A 643 21.18 20.30 -15.85
C ARG A 643 20.12 19.46 -16.57
N LEU A 644 18.84 19.85 -16.49
CA LEU A 644 17.77 19.19 -17.24
C LEU A 644 18.03 19.27 -18.76
N SER A 645 18.39 20.45 -19.28
CA SER A 645 18.76 20.63 -20.69
C SER A 645 19.99 19.82 -21.08
N LEU A 646 20.99 19.73 -20.20
CA LEU A 646 22.17 18.90 -20.43
C LEU A 646 21.78 17.43 -20.58
N VAL A 647 20.99 16.87 -19.67
CA VAL A 647 20.52 15.46 -19.75
C VAL A 647 19.69 15.24 -21.02
N THR A 648 18.89 16.21 -21.41
CA THR A 648 18.11 16.19 -22.64
C THR A 648 19.00 16.17 -23.89
N SER A 649 20.06 16.97 -23.94
CA SER A 649 21.03 16.97 -25.03
C SER A 649 21.68 15.59 -25.20
N ILE A 650 22.05 14.94 -24.09
CA ILE A 650 22.62 13.59 -24.06
C ILE A 650 21.61 12.54 -24.56
N SER A 651 20.33 12.66 -24.18
CA SER A 651 19.28 11.78 -24.70
C SER A 651 19.12 11.94 -26.23
N ASN A 652 19.23 13.16 -26.74
CA ASN A 652 19.15 13.42 -28.18
C ASN A 652 20.34 12.80 -28.95
N VAL A 653 21.53 12.74 -28.36
CA VAL A 653 22.67 11.98 -28.92
C VAL A 653 22.28 10.52 -29.21
N ALA A 654 21.56 9.85 -28.30
CA ALA A 654 21.10 8.48 -28.50
C ALA A 654 20.20 8.36 -29.75
N THR A 655 19.26 9.29 -29.91
CA THR A 655 18.33 9.30 -31.06
C THR A 655 19.01 9.69 -32.37
N LEU A 656 19.99 10.58 -32.34
CA LEU A 656 20.83 10.93 -33.51
C LEU A 656 21.67 9.73 -33.96
N ARG A 657 22.29 9.01 -33.02
CA ARG A 657 23.03 7.76 -33.28
C ARG A 657 22.13 6.71 -33.93
N MET A 658 20.91 6.51 -33.39
CA MET A 658 19.92 5.59 -33.96
C MET A 658 19.49 5.97 -35.39
N GLN A 659 19.34 7.27 -35.68
CA GLN A 659 19.03 7.78 -37.02
C GLN A 659 20.26 7.98 -37.93
N ARG A 660 21.43 7.45 -37.54
CA ARG A 660 22.69 7.47 -38.32
C ARG A 660 23.22 8.86 -38.64
N LYS A 661 23.04 9.80 -37.73
CA LYS A 661 23.56 11.15 -37.82
C LYS A 661 24.78 11.32 -36.90
N HIS A 662 25.85 10.60 -37.20
CA HIS A 662 27.01 10.48 -36.30
C HIS A 662 27.76 11.79 -36.09
N ASP A 663 27.84 12.64 -37.11
CA ASP A 663 28.54 13.93 -37.02
C ASP A 663 27.78 14.91 -36.11
N GLU A 664 26.47 15.09 -36.33
CA GLU A 664 25.59 15.88 -35.45
C GLU A 664 25.59 15.31 -34.01
N ALA A 665 25.64 13.97 -33.86
CA ALA A 665 25.66 13.32 -32.56
C ALA A 665 26.99 13.56 -31.81
N LEU A 666 28.13 13.55 -32.51
CA LEU A 666 29.43 13.80 -31.91
C LEU A 666 29.57 15.27 -31.52
N GLU A 667 29.15 16.20 -32.37
CA GLU A 667 29.17 17.63 -32.08
C GLU A 667 28.37 17.95 -30.81
N LEU A 668 27.13 17.45 -30.73
CA LEU A 668 26.29 17.61 -29.55
C LEU A 668 26.90 16.97 -28.29
N ALA A 669 27.49 15.78 -28.41
CA ALA A 669 28.15 15.14 -27.28
C ALA A 669 29.37 15.92 -26.78
N LEU A 670 30.17 16.51 -27.68
CA LEU A 670 31.31 17.34 -27.31
C LEU A 670 30.87 18.67 -26.68
N GLU A 671 29.76 19.24 -27.15
CA GLU A 671 29.14 20.41 -26.52
C GLU A 671 28.66 20.11 -25.09
N SER A 672 28.00 18.96 -24.87
CA SER A 672 27.62 18.50 -23.53
C SER A 672 28.85 18.33 -22.62
N VAL A 673 29.98 17.84 -23.15
CA VAL A 673 31.24 17.73 -22.38
C VAL A 673 31.84 19.11 -22.07
N LYS A 674 31.67 20.11 -22.94
CA LYS A 674 32.11 21.49 -22.63
C LYS A 674 31.29 22.10 -21.49
N GLN A 675 29.99 21.80 -21.44
CA GLN A 675 29.08 22.28 -20.38
C GLN A 675 29.36 21.59 -19.04
N ASP A 676 29.52 20.26 -19.03
CA ASP A 676 29.92 19.49 -17.85
C ASP A 676 31.13 18.60 -18.15
N PRO A 677 32.35 19.13 -17.94
CA PRO A 677 33.57 18.39 -18.22
C PRO A 677 33.75 17.15 -17.37
N LEU A 678 33.20 17.08 -16.16
CA LEU A 678 33.34 15.94 -15.24
C LEU A 678 32.22 14.91 -15.39
N GLY A 679 31.11 15.30 -15.99
CA GLY A 679 29.94 14.44 -16.17
C GLY A 679 30.29 13.10 -16.84
N VAL A 680 29.90 12.02 -16.17
CA VAL A 680 30.09 10.65 -16.68
C VAL A 680 29.28 10.44 -17.96
N ARG A 681 28.00 10.86 -18.00
CA ARG A 681 27.12 10.67 -19.16
C ARG A 681 27.58 11.43 -20.42
N PRO A 682 27.95 12.73 -20.39
CA PRO A 682 28.53 13.42 -21.56
C PRO A 682 29.75 12.70 -22.14
N ARG A 683 30.69 12.27 -21.30
CA ARG A 683 31.90 11.56 -21.75
C ARG A 683 31.61 10.18 -22.32
N ILE A 684 30.68 9.43 -21.71
CA ILE A 684 30.20 8.16 -22.28
C ILE A 684 29.54 8.40 -23.65
N ALA A 685 28.75 9.46 -23.79
CA ALA A 685 28.13 9.82 -25.06
C ALA A 685 29.18 10.12 -26.14
N ALA A 686 30.21 10.91 -25.82
CA ALA A 686 31.31 11.19 -26.73
C ALA A 686 32.09 9.92 -27.13
N SER A 687 32.42 9.06 -26.16
CA SER A 687 33.09 7.76 -26.41
C SER A 687 32.27 6.86 -27.34
N LEU A 688 30.96 6.78 -27.13
CA LEU A 688 30.05 6.00 -27.97
C LEU A 688 29.86 6.59 -29.38
N CYS A 689 29.90 7.92 -29.54
CA CYS A 689 29.88 8.57 -30.86
C CYS A 689 31.18 8.33 -31.64
N LEU A 690 32.34 8.39 -30.98
CA LEU A 690 33.64 8.05 -31.59
C LEU A 690 33.69 6.58 -32.02
N LEU A 691 33.11 5.70 -31.20
CA LEU A 691 32.93 4.28 -31.53
C LEU A 691 32.09 4.08 -32.81
N ASP A 692 31.07 4.91 -33.02
CA ASP A 692 30.21 4.83 -34.21
C ASP A 692 30.92 5.36 -35.48
N ARG A 693 31.80 6.36 -35.36
CA ARG A 693 32.63 6.86 -36.48
C ARG A 693 33.77 5.91 -36.86
N GLY A 694 34.26 5.16 -35.89
CA GLY A 694 35.37 4.20 -36.06
C GLY A 694 36.69 4.64 -35.42
N ASP A 695 36.65 5.65 -34.55
CA ASP A 695 37.82 6.22 -33.87
C ASP A 695 38.03 5.52 -32.51
N TRP A 696 38.35 4.22 -32.57
CA TRP A 696 38.34 3.31 -31.41
C TRP A 696 39.31 3.72 -30.30
N HIS A 697 40.50 4.19 -30.68
CA HIS A 697 41.55 4.57 -29.73
C HIS A 697 41.20 5.82 -28.96
N GLN A 698 40.50 6.75 -29.61
CA GLN A 698 39.97 7.95 -28.98
C GLN A 698 38.88 7.58 -27.98
N ALA A 699 37.95 6.71 -28.36
CA ALA A 699 36.92 6.18 -27.47
C ALA A 699 37.53 5.48 -26.24
N LEU A 700 38.61 4.70 -26.43
CA LEU A 700 39.34 4.01 -25.37
C LEU A 700 40.09 4.98 -24.44
N SER A 701 40.66 6.06 -24.98
CA SER A 701 41.30 7.13 -24.19
C SER A 701 40.29 7.73 -23.20
N ILE A 702 39.09 8.08 -23.66
CA ILE A 702 38.00 8.60 -22.80
C ILE A 702 37.60 7.57 -21.73
N TYR A 703 37.53 6.29 -22.08
CA TYR A 703 37.21 5.25 -21.10
C TYR A 703 38.28 5.11 -20.01
N LYS A 704 39.58 5.16 -20.37
CA LYS A 704 40.66 5.10 -19.39
C LYS A 704 40.57 6.26 -18.40
N GLU A 705 40.26 7.45 -18.91
CA GLU A 705 40.02 8.62 -18.07
C GLU A 705 38.84 8.45 -17.11
N LEU A 706 37.72 7.92 -17.59
CA LEU A 706 36.54 7.63 -16.76
C LEU A 706 36.82 6.54 -15.72
N ARG A 707 37.63 5.54 -16.07
CA ARG A 707 38.03 4.49 -15.15
C ARG A 707 38.89 5.02 -14.01
N GLU A 708 39.71 6.04 -14.24
CA GLU A 708 40.51 6.66 -13.17
C GLU A 708 39.66 7.50 -12.21
N SER A 709 38.63 8.20 -12.72
CA SER A 709 37.77 9.05 -11.90
C SER A 709 36.62 8.30 -11.21
N ASP A 710 35.95 7.39 -11.92
CA ASP A 710 34.61 6.88 -11.58
C ASP A 710 34.54 5.34 -11.66
N VAL A 711 35.42 4.65 -10.92
CA VAL A 711 35.57 3.18 -10.96
C VAL A 711 34.27 2.45 -10.61
N ASN A 712 33.50 2.92 -9.62
CA ASN A 712 32.30 2.22 -9.14
C ASN A 712 31.02 2.58 -9.91
N ASP A 713 31.06 3.53 -10.87
CA ASP A 713 29.87 3.91 -11.63
C ASP A 713 29.45 2.76 -12.58
N PRO A 714 28.21 2.24 -12.46
CA PRO A 714 27.72 1.15 -13.31
C PRO A 714 27.73 1.47 -14.80
N ARG A 715 27.57 2.75 -15.17
CA ARG A 715 27.57 3.21 -16.56
C ARG A 715 28.98 3.11 -17.17
N VAL A 716 30.01 3.37 -16.38
CA VAL A 716 31.42 3.25 -16.79
C VAL A 716 31.82 1.78 -16.94
N LYS A 717 31.35 0.91 -16.04
CA LYS A 717 31.51 -0.55 -16.18
C LYS A 717 30.77 -1.09 -17.40
N ALA A 718 29.59 -0.57 -17.72
CA ALA A 718 28.91 -0.93 -18.96
C ALA A 718 29.71 -0.50 -20.21
N LEU A 719 30.31 0.70 -20.20
CA LEU A 719 31.19 1.16 -21.28
C LEU A 719 32.43 0.28 -21.43
N SER A 720 33.02 -0.21 -20.33
CA SER A 720 34.18 -1.11 -20.39
C SER A 720 33.86 -2.38 -21.18
N VAL A 721 32.69 -2.98 -20.93
CA VAL A 721 32.21 -4.17 -21.63
C VAL A 721 31.96 -3.88 -23.11
N ILE A 722 31.37 -2.72 -23.42
CA ILE A 722 31.13 -2.31 -24.81
C ILE A 722 32.46 -2.21 -25.59
N LEU A 723 33.51 -1.72 -24.92
CA LEU A 723 34.85 -1.59 -25.47
C LEU A 723 35.66 -2.89 -25.46
N GLY A 724 35.12 -3.99 -24.91
CA GLY A 724 35.72 -5.33 -24.95
C GLY A 724 36.53 -5.72 -23.70
N HIS A 725 36.35 -5.04 -22.57
CA HIS A 725 36.86 -5.48 -21.26
C HIS A 725 35.86 -6.41 -20.56
N GLU A 726 36.33 -7.22 -19.61
CA GLU A 726 35.49 -8.12 -18.80
C GLU A 726 34.98 -7.40 -17.54
N ALA A 727 33.72 -7.65 -17.16
CA ALA A 727 33.07 -7.16 -15.95
C ALA A 727 31.92 -8.09 -15.52
N ASP A 728 31.60 -8.10 -14.23
CA ASP A 728 30.53 -8.94 -13.67
C ASP A 728 29.12 -8.42 -14.03
N ALA A 729 28.19 -9.34 -14.30
CA ALA A 729 26.82 -9.05 -14.74
C ALA A 729 25.82 -8.76 -13.60
N GLU A 730 26.29 -8.38 -12.41
CA GLU A 730 25.41 -8.08 -11.26
C GLU A 730 24.61 -6.79 -11.46
N GLU A 731 25.24 -5.78 -12.05
CA GLU A 731 24.65 -4.47 -12.26
C GLU A 731 23.77 -4.42 -13.51
N PHE A 732 22.65 -3.69 -13.42
CA PHE A 732 21.66 -3.56 -14.50
C PHE A 732 22.28 -3.13 -15.83
N GLU A 733 23.08 -2.07 -15.83
CA GLU A 733 23.69 -1.43 -16.99
C GLU A 733 24.63 -2.39 -17.74
N VAL A 734 25.36 -3.23 -16.99
CA VAL A 734 26.28 -4.25 -17.51
C VAL A 734 25.51 -5.47 -18.01
N SER A 735 24.51 -5.93 -17.24
CA SER A 735 23.70 -7.09 -17.59
C SER A 735 22.93 -6.90 -18.91
N LEU A 736 22.45 -5.69 -19.20
CA LEU A 736 21.81 -5.36 -20.47
C LEU A 736 22.76 -5.48 -21.68
N VAL A 737 24.08 -5.38 -21.47
CA VAL A 737 25.10 -5.54 -22.52
C VAL A 737 25.53 -7.00 -22.65
N LEU A 738 25.75 -7.72 -21.54
CA LEU A 738 26.27 -9.10 -21.56
C LEU A 738 25.20 -10.16 -21.76
N GLU A 739 24.12 -10.10 -20.99
CA GLU A 739 23.14 -11.18 -20.91
C GLU A 739 22.21 -11.19 -22.14
N LYS A 740 21.56 -12.32 -22.40
CA LYS A 740 20.52 -12.48 -23.43
C LYS A 740 19.40 -13.39 -22.91
N GLY A 741 18.15 -13.11 -23.33
CA GLY A 741 17.02 -14.01 -23.10
C GLY A 741 16.34 -13.85 -21.74
N LYS A 742 16.09 -14.98 -21.05
CA LYS A 742 15.22 -15.03 -19.86
C LYS A 742 15.79 -14.30 -18.63
N SER A 743 17.11 -14.19 -18.50
CA SER A 743 17.74 -13.53 -17.35
C SER A 743 17.42 -12.04 -17.27
N ILE A 744 17.26 -11.37 -18.41
CA ILE A 744 16.93 -9.93 -18.50
C ILE A 744 15.49 -9.65 -18.05
N LYS A 745 14.61 -10.66 -18.00
CA LYS A 745 13.22 -10.48 -17.57
C LYS A 745 13.10 -9.92 -16.15
N ARG A 746 14.09 -10.16 -15.28
CA ARG A 746 14.14 -9.58 -13.92
C ARG A 746 14.16 -8.05 -13.94
N TRP A 747 14.83 -7.47 -14.93
CA TRP A 747 15.02 -6.02 -15.04
C TRP A 747 13.84 -5.29 -15.67
N LEU A 748 12.91 -6.01 -16.29
CA LEU A 748 11.72 -5.40 -16.94
C LEU A 748 10.81 -4.71 -15.92
N ASP A 749 10.68 -5.31 -14.74
CA ASP A 749 9.89 -4.75 -13.64
C ASP A 749 10.70 -3.73 -12.85
N ASP A 750 11.99 -3.99 -12.63
CA ASP A 750 12.91 -3.10 -11.89
C ASP A 750 13.22 -1.78 -12.63
N ALA A 751 13.30 -1.76 -13.96
CA ALA A 751 13.68 -0.60 -14.77
C ALA A 751 12.59 -0.23 -15.79
N PRO A 752 11.43 0.28 -15.35
CA PRO A 752 10.24 0.45 -16.20
C PRO A 752 10.41 1.52 -17.30
N VAL A 753 11.38 2.41 -17.16
CA VAL A 753 11.65 3.51 -18.10
C VAL A 753 12.67 3.17 -19.17
N ASN A 754 13.41 2.05 -19.03
CA ASN A 754 14.42 1.66 -20.00
C ASN A 754 13.85 0.76 -21.11
N PRO A 755 13.77 1.24 -22.37
CA PRO A 755 13.13 0.49 -23.44
C PRO A 755 13.94 -0.73 -23.91
N VAL A 756 15.25 -0.77 -23.67
CA VAL A 756 16.12 -1.86 -24.11
C VAL A 756 15.85 -3.14 -23.30
N ALA A 757 15.45 -3.01 -22.03
CA ALA A 757 15.00 -4.14 -21.21
C ALA A 757 13.78 -4.84 -21.83
N GLY A 758 12.81 -4.08 -22.35
CA GLY A 758 11.66 -4.62 -23.09
C GLY A 758 12.07 -5.34 -24.38
N LEU A 759 12.89 -4.69 -25.22
CA LEU A 759 13.35 -5.26 -26.50
C LEU A 759 14.20 -6.54 -26.35
N ALA A 760 14.89 -6.70 -25.22
CA ALA A 760 15.67 -7.90 -24.93
C ALA A 760 14.79 -9.13 -24.64
N THR A 761 13.51 -8.94 -24.32
CA THR A 761 12.57 -10.03 -24.04
C THR A 761 11.75 -10.42 -25.27
N LYS A 762 11.50 -11.72 -25.45
CA LYS A 762 10.72 -12.21 -26.60
C LYS A 762 9.27 -11.74 -26.48
N GLY A 763 8.87 -10.85 -27.38
CA GLY A 763 7.52 -10.29 -27.42
C GLY A 763 7.38 -8.94 -26.72
N GLY A 764 8.41 -8.45 -26.02
CA GLY A 764 8.32 -7.27 -25.16
C GLY A 764 8.37 -5.90 -25.86
N ILE A 765 7.82 -5.83 -27.07
CA ILE A 765 7.81 -4.58 -27.87
C ILE A 765 6.85 -3.57 -27.25
N ASP A 766 5.72 -4.03 -26.72
CA ASP A 766 4.75 -3.18 -26.05
C ASP A 766 5.32 -2.57 -24.76
N GLU A 767 6.07 -3.32 -23.95
CA GLU A 767 6.77 -2.76 -22.79
C GLU A 767 7.91 -1.82 -23.19
N ALA A 768 8.64 -2.10 -24.28
CA ALA A 768 9.66 -1.18 -24.78
C ALA A 768 9.07 0.18 -25.20
N ILE A 769 7.92 0.16 -25.87
CA ILE A 769 7.20 1.38 -26.28
C ILE A 769 6.52 2.06 -25.08
N ASN A 770 6.16 1.29 -24.05
CA ASN A 770 5.68 1.83 -22.77
C ASN A 770 6.78 2.63 -22.05
N ALA A 771 7.99 2.09 -22.04
CA ALA A 771 9.15 2.69 -21.41
C ALA A 771 9.53 3.99 -22.13
N ASN A 772 9.93 3.89 -23.40
CA ASN A 772 10.27 5.05 -24.23
C ASN A 772 10.07 4.75 -25.72
N VAL A 773 9.02 5.33 -26.31
CA VAL A 773 8.64 5.13 -27.71
C VAL A 773 9.72 5.57 -28.72
N MET A 774 10.64 6.46 -28.35
CA MET A 774 11.69 6.93 -29.27
C MET A 774 12.70 5.84 -29.65
N ILE A 775 12.75 4.71 -28.92
CA ILE A 775 13.58 3.56 -29.27
C ILE A 775 13.26 3.01 -30.67
N VAL A 776 12.00 3.12 -31.11
CA VAL A 776 11.55 2.62 -32.42
C VAL A 776 11.68 3.64 -33.55
N SER A 777 12.06 4.88 -33.24
CA SER A 777 12.03 6.01 -34.17
C SER A 777 12.83 5.75 -35.45
N HIS A 778 14.01 5.15 -35.34
CA HIS A 778 14.88 4.86 -36.49
C HIS A 778 14.24 3.92 -37.50
N GLU A 779 13.59 2.84 -37.05
CA GLU A 779 12.89 1.93 -37.95
C GLU A 779 11.58 2.51 -38.46
N ALA A 780 10.86 3.27 -37.63
CA ALA A 780 9.65 3.96 -38.03
C ALA A 780 9.92 4.97 -39.15
N VAL A 781 10.99 5.76 -39.04
CA VAL A 781 11.47 6.66 -40.09
C VAL A 781 11.84 5.87 -41.34
N ARG A 782 12.63 4.80 -41.21
CA ARG A 782 13.04 3.94 -42.35
C ARG A 782 11.86 3.39 -43.14
N ARG A 783 10.76 3.05 -42.46
CA ARG A 783 9.55 2.46 -43.05
C ARG A 783 8.46 3.50 -43.38
N GLY A 784 8.66 4.77 -43.03
CA GLY A 784 7.68 5.83 -43.27
C GLY A 784 6.40 5.69 -42.45
N MET A 785 6.48 5.11 -41.24
CA MET A 785 5.34 4.92 -40.34
C MET A 785 5.03 6.22 -39.57
N THR A 786 3.77 6.65 -39.57
CA THR A 786 3.32 7.78 -38.74
C THR A 786 3.24 7.38 -37.27
N PRO A 787 3.56 8.30 -36.33
CA PRO A 787 3.59 7.99 -34.89
C PRO A 787 2.19 7.74 -34.30
N ARG A 788 1.15 8.35 -34.86
CA ARG A 788 -0.20 8.23 -34.33
C ARG A 788 -0.78 6.83 -34.53
N TYR A 789 -1.35 6.26 -33.47
CA TYR A 789 -2.07 5.00 -33.57
C TYR A 789 -3.31 5.12 -34.48
N SER A 790 -3.43 4.21 -35.44
CA SER A 790 -4.62 4.06 -36.28
C SER A 790 -5.11 2.61 -36.27
N THR A 791 -6.42 2.47 -36.02
CA THR A 791 -7.10 1.17 -36.08
C THR A 791 -7.14 0.68 -37.52
N SER A 792 -7.03 -0.64 -37.70
CA SER A 792 -7.15 -1.25 -39.04
C SER A 792 -8.49 -0.93 -39.67
N PHE A 793 -8.50 -0.52 -40.95
CA PHE A 793 -9.74 -0.37 -41.71
C PHE A 793 -10.55 -1.67 -41.74
N ILE A 794 -9.87 -2.80 -41.93
CA ILE A 794 -10.48 -4.15 -41.90
C ILE A 794 -11.19 -4.41 -40.56
N PHE A 795 -10.60 -3.98 -39.44
CA PHE A 795 -11.23 -4.15 -38.12
C PHE A 795 -12.51 -3.34 -38.01
N LYS A 796 -12.55 -2.10 -38.54
CA LYS A 796 -13.77 -1.29 -38.59
C LYS A 796 -14.84 -1.93 -39.47
N VAL A 797 -14.47 -2.47 -40.62
CA VAL A 797 -15.40 -3.19 -41.52
C VAL A 797 -15.97 -4.43 -40.84
N VAL A 798 -15.14 -5.24 -40.21
CA VAL A 798 -15.61 -6.43 -39.49
C VAL A 798 -16.54 -6.05 -38.34
N GLN A 799 -16.16 -5.05 -37.54
CA GLN A 799 -16.93 -4.62 -36.39
C GLN A 799 -18.26 -3.98 -36.77
N PHE A 800 -18.31 -3.09 -37.77
CA PHE A 800 -19.50 -2.27 -38.02
C PHE A 800 -20.31 -2.70 -39.26
N PHE A 801 -19.80 -3.62 -40.09
CA PHE A 801 -20.50 -4.10 -41.27
C PHE A 801 -20.67 -5.62 -41.26
N LEU A 802 -19.59 -6.39 -41.15
CA LEU A 802 -19.66 -7.86 -41.28
C LEU A 802 -20.44 -8.51 -40.13
N LEU A 803 -20.11 -8.17 -38.88
CA LEU A 803 -20.78 -8.74 -37.71
C LEU A 803 -22.29 -8.41 -37.65
N PRO A 804 -22.73 -7.15 -37.85
CA PRO A 804 -24.14 -6.83 -38.00
C PRO A 804 -24.88 -7.65 -39.05
N MET A 805 -24.28 -7.84 -40.23
CA MET A 805 -24.88 -8.66 -41.29
C MET A 805 -25.02 -10.12 -40.86
N ILE A 806 -24.01 -10.69 -40.20
CA ILE A 806 -24.08 -12.04 -39.65
C ILE A 806 -25.21 -12.14 -38.61
N PHE A 807 -25.37 -11.15 -37.73
CA PHE A 807 -26.42 -11.17 -36.71
C PHE A 807 -27.82 -11.12 -37.31
N ILE A 808 -28.03 -10.33 -38.37
CA ILE A 808 -29.29 -10.28 -39.10
C ILE A 808 -29.58 -11.64 -39.74
N VAL A 809 -28.60 -12.27 -40.39
CA VAL A 809 -28.77 -13.60 -40.99
C VAL A 809 -29.07 -14.66 -39.93
N THR A 810 -28.38 -14.63 -38.78
CA THR A 810 -28.66 -15.52 -37.65
C THR A 810 -30.07 -15.30 -37.11
N GLY A 811 -30.52 -14.04 -37.03
CA GLY A 811 -31.88 -13.68 -36.65
C GLY A 811 -32.94 -14.25 -37.58
N ILE A 812 -32.75 -14.11 -38.89
CA ILE A 812 -33.63 -14.67 -39.93
C ILE A 812 -33.65 -16.20 -39.85
N GLY A 813 -32.50 -16.83 -39.61
CA GLY A 813 -32.41 -18.28 -39.42
C GLY A 813 -33.19 -18.77 -38.20
N LEU A 814 -33.11 -18.06 -37.07
CA LEU A 814 -33.85 -18.40 -35.85
C LEU A 814 -35.35 -18.14 -35.99
N ASP A 815 -35.75 -17.08 -36.69
CA ASP A 815 -37.15 -16.82 -37.05
C ASP A 815 -37.76 -18.01 -37.79
N SER A 816 -37.02 -18.60 -38.75
CA SER A 816 -37.52 -19.76 -39.51
C SER A 816 -37.73 -21.04 -38.69
N VAL A 817 -37.10 -21.17 -37.51
CA VAL A 817 -37.17 -22.38 -36.67
C VAL A 817 -38.07 -22.20 -35.46
N TYR A 818 -38.00 -21.06 -34.78
CA TYR A 818 -38.67 -20.82 -33.50
C TYR A 818 -39.67 -19.64 -33.52
N GLY A 819 -39.71 -18.85 -34.60
CA GLY A 819 -40.68 -17.77 -34.82
C GLY A 819 -40.14 -16.34 -34.64
N ALA A 820 -40.92 -15.36 -35.13
CA ALA A 820 -40.47 -13.98 -35.35
C ALA A 820 -40.06 -13.24 -34.06
N ALA A 821 -40.73 -13.52 -32.94
CA ALA A 821 -40.39 -12.92 -31.66
C ALA A 821 -38.99 -13.36 -31.19
N GLU A 822 -38.67 -14.65 -31.32
CA GLU A 822 -37.39 -15.21 -30.88
C GLU A 822 -36.23 -14.77 -31.77
N GLY A 823 -36.44 -14.73 -33.10
CA GLY A 823 -35.45 -14.21 -34.05
C GLY A 823 -35.12 -12.72 -33.83
N ALA A 824 -36.14 -11.89 -33.56
CA ALA A 824 -35.96 -10.48 -33.26
C ALA A 824 -35.20 -10.25 -31.94
N VAL A 825 -35.57 -10.96 -30.87
CA VAL A 825 -34.90 -10.87 -29.57
C VAL A 825 -33.43 -11.27 -29.70
N ALA A 826 -33.13 -12.41 -30.34
CA ALA A 826 -31.76 -12.87 -30.53
C ALA A 826 -30.89 -11.84 -31.28
N THR A 827 -31.43 -11.23 -32.33
CA THR A 827 -30.74 -10.20 -33.12
C THR A 827 -30.42 -8.97 -32.25
N VAL A 828 -31.42 -8.46 -31.52
CA VAL A 828 -31.24 -7.30 -30.62
C VAL A 828 -30.22 -7.60 -29.53
N THR A 829 -30.29 -8.79 -28.91
CA THR A 829 -29.32 -9.20 -27.88
C THR A 829 -27.91 -9.23 -28.44
N LEU A 830 -27.68 -9.80 -29.63
CA LEU A 830 -26.36 -9.83 -30.26
C LEU A 830 -25.81 -8.43 -30.56
N PHE A 831 -26.65 -7.49 -31.03
CA PHE A 831 -26.27 -6.10 -31.22
C PHE A 831 -25.88 -5.40 -29.91
N VAL A 832 -26.67 -5.57 -28.84
CA VAL A 832 -26.39 -5.00 -27.52
C VAL A 832 -25.08 -5.56 -26.97
N LEU A 833 -24.88 -6.87 -27.06
CA LEU A 833 -23.67 -7.56 -26.58
C LEU A 833 -22.43 -7.10 -27.36
N GLN A 834 -22.55 -6.94 -28.68
CA GLN A 834 -21.48 -6.42 -29.52
C GLN A 834 -21.11 -4.98 -29.16
N PHE A 835 -22.10 -4.09 -29.00
CA PHE A 835 -21.85 -2.70 -28.61
C PHE A 835 -21.24 -2.61 -27.21
N GLY A 836 -21.73 -3.43 -26.27
CA GLY A 836 -21.19 -3.58 -24.93
C GLY A 836 -19.72 -4.03 -24.95
N LEU A 837 -19.39 -5.09 -25.69
CA LEU A 837 -18.01 -5.57 -25.85
C LEU A 837 -17.11 -4.54 -26.54
N HIS A 838 -17.62 -3.82 -27.54
CA HIS A 838 -16.88 -2.74 -28.19
C HIS A 838 -16.53 -1.62 -27.20
N ARG A 839 -17.53 -1.16 -26.43
CA ARG A 839 -17.35 -0.14 -25.39
C ARG A 839 -16.41 -0.61 -24.29
N PHE A 840 -16.56 -1.85 -23.82
CA PHE A 840 -15.69 -2.45 -22.81
C PHE A 840 -14.24 -2.56 -23.29
N ASN A 841 -14.01 -3.04 -24.50
CA ASN A 841 -12.67 -3.10 -25.08
C ASN A 841 -12.05 -1.70 -25.27
N ARG A 842 -12.86 -0.71 -25.65
CA ARG A 842 -12.41 0.70 -25.71
C ARG A 842 -12.04 1.23 -24.34
N GLN A 843 -12.79 0.90 -23.28
CA GLN A 843 -12.45 1.27 -21.90
C GLN A 843 -11.16 0.59 -21.43
N GLN A 844 -10.99 -0.71 -21.69
CA GLN A 844 -9.76 -1.41 -21.30
C GLN A 844 -8.50 -0.89 -22.00
N ARG A 845 -8.61 -0.32 -23.21
CA ARG A 845 -7.47 0.35 -23.89
C ARG A 845 -7.02 1.62 -23.16
N LYS A 846 -7.93 2.30 -22.46
CA LYS A 846 -7.64 3.50 -21.67
C LYS A 846 -7.01 3.20 -20.32
N GLN A 847 -6.98 1.94 -19.91
CA GLN A 847 -6.34 1.57 -18.65
C GLN A 847 -4.82 1.60 -18.81
N ILE A 848 -4.16 2.47 -18.05
CA ILE A 848 -2.71 2.57 -18.01
C ILE A 848 -2.16 1.44 -17.13
N LYS A 849 -1.21 0.69 -17.66
CA LYS A 849 -0.48 -0.36 -16.93
C LYS A 849 0.96 -0.38 -17.40
N HIS A 850 1.87 -0.82 -16.52
CA HIS A 850 3.25 -1.10 -16.92
C HIS A 850 3.33 -2.26 -17.92
N ARG A 851 2.55 -3.33 -17.70
CA ARG A 851 2.57 -4.57 -18.49
C ARG A 851 1.26 -4.84 -19.20
N ASP A 852 1.38 -5.47 -20.38
CA ASP A 852 0.26 -5.96 -21.19
C ASP A 852 -0.83 -4.89 -21.39
N GLN A 853 -0.42 -3.63 -21.56
CA GLN A 853 -1.36 -2.55 -21.80
C GLN A 853 -1.95 -2.71 -23.20
N ARG A 854 -3.28 -2.92 -23.27
CA ARG A 854 -3.97 -3.23 -24.53
C ARG A 854 -3.74 -2.19 -25.63
N SER A 855 -3.65 -0.89 -25.30
CA SER A 855 -3.34 0.15 -26.28
C SER A 855 -1.95 -0.02 -26.90
N LEU A 856 -0.95 -0.34 -26.08
CA LEU A 856 0.43 -0.55 -26.54
C LEU A 856 0.59 -1.87 -27.29
N VAL A 857 -0.11 -2.93 -26.89
CA VAL A 857 -0.17 -4.19 -27.65
C VAL A 857 -0.72 -3.95 -29.05
N GLU A 858 -1.76 -3.13 -29.18
CA GLU A 858 -2.33 -2.74 -30.47
C GLU A 858 -1.39 -1.84 -31.28
N TYR A 859 -0.68 -0.93 -30.62
CA TYR A 859 0.33 -0.08 -31.25
C TYR A 859 1.52 -0.91 -31.77
N ALA A 860 1.99 -1.90 -30.99
CA ALA A 860 2.99 -2.88 -31.43
C ALA A 860 2.48 -3.73 -32.61
N LYS A 861 1.20 -4.12 -32.63
CA LYS A 861 0.58 -4.77 -33.81
C LYS A 861 0.55 -3.85 -35.02
N MET A 862 0.33 -2.55 -34.85
CA MET A 862 0.43 -1.56 -35.93
C MET A 862 1.86 -1.47 -36.48
N MET A 863 2.87 -1.43 -35.62
CA MET A 863 4.28 -1.45 -36.03
C MET A 863 4.62 -2.70 -36.86
N LYS A 864 4.17 -3.88 -36.42
CA LYS A 864 4.34 -5.13 -37.16
C LYS A 864 3.70 -5.08 -38.56
N ARG A 865 2.49 -4.52 -38.68
CA ARG A 865 1.81 -4.29 -39.98
C ARG A 865 2.61 -3.35 -40.89
N SER A 866 3.21 -2.31 -40.32
CA SER A 866 4.08 -1.35 -41.01
C SER A 866 5.51 -1.86 -41.26
N LYS A 867 5.80 -3.14 -40.97
CA LYS A 867 7.13 -3.77 -41.12
C LYS A 867 8.23 -3.10 -40.27
N VAL A 868 7.86 -2.52 -39.14
CA VAL A 868 8.75 -1.99 -38.10
C VAL A 868 8.96 -3.13 -37.07
N LYS A 869 10.20 -3.59 -36.93
CA LYS A 869 10.66 -4.72 -36.10
C LYS A 869 11.86 -4.28 -35.24
N PRO A 870 11.66 -3.44 -34.22
CA PRO A 870 12.75 -2.98 -33.36
C PRO A 870 13.36 -4.18 -32.64
N SER A 871 14.68 -4.23 -32.57
CA SER A 871 15.41 -5.35 -31.98
C SER A 871 16.69 -4.84 -31.33
N ARG A 872 17.21 -5.54 -30.34
CA ARG A 872 18.49 -5.13 -29.74
C ARG A 872 19.65 -5.10 -30.77
N ASP A 873 19.56 -5.93 -31.82
CA ASP A 873 20.59 -6.03 -32.85
C ASP A 873 20.53 -4.89 -33.89
N ASN A 874 19.46 -4.08 -33.92
CA ASN A 874 19.33 -2.97 -34.87
C ASN A 874 19.53 -1.57 -34.26
N ILE A 875 19.75 -1.49 -32.95
CA ILE A 875 20.07 -0.25 -32.23
C ILE A 875 21.58 -0.16 -31.95
N PRO A 876 22.16 1.05 -31.97
CA PRO A 876 23.55 1.23 -31.57
C PRO A 876 23.80 0.79 -30.12
N VAL A 877 24.96 0.21 -29.86
CA VAL A 877 25.34 -0.24 -28.52
C VAL A 877 25.43 0.96 -27.56
N GLY A 878 25.03 0.76 -26.31
CA GLY A 878 25.03 1.81 -25.28
C GLY A 878 23.83 2.76 -25.34
N THR A 879 22.85 2.53 -26.22
CA THR A 879 21.62 3.34 -26.27
C THR A 879 20.88 3.35 -24.93
N HIS A 880 20.93 2.25 -24.16
CA HIS A 880 20.30 2.13 -22.84
C HIS A 880 20.92 3.02 -21.75
N LEU A 881 22.13 3.55 -21.97
CA LEU A 881 22.82 4.45 -21.04
C LEU A 881 22.50 5.93 -21.28
N LEU A 882 22.03 6.27 -22.49
CA LEU A 882 21.86 7.65 -22.95
C LEU A 882 20.39 8.04 -23.11
N LEU A 883 19.56 7.14 -23.65
CA LEU A 883 18.19 7.44 -24.04
C LEU A 883 17.30 7.67 -22.81
N SER A 884 16.83 8.92 -22.67
CA SER A 884 15.86 9.32 -21.63
C SER A 884 14.56 9.88 -22.23
N GLY A 885 13.46 9.75 -21.49
CA GLY A 885 12.12 10.19 -21.90
C GLY A 885 11.76 11.60 -21.43
N ILE A 886 10.59 11.72 -20.79
CA ILE A 886 10.19 12.92 -20.06
C ILE A 886 11.03 13.00 -18.78
N LEU A 887 11.59 14.17 -18.52
CA LEU A 887 12.43 14.44 -17.35
C LEU A 887 11.67 15.33 -16.38
N VAL A 888 11.86 15.08 -15.09
CA VAL A 888 11.32 15.89 -13.99
C VAL A 888 12.41 16.16 -12.97
N THR A 889 12.23 17.17 -12.12
CA THR A 889 13.16 17.45 -11.02
C THR A 889 12.52 17.15 -9.66
N VAL A 890 13.33 16.64 -8.73
CA VAL A 890 13.03 16.56 -7.30
C VAL A 890 14.22 17.14 -6.57
N ASN A 891 14.03 18.25 -5.86
CA ASN A 891 15.07 19.06 -5.24
C ASN A 891 16.22 19.44 -6.21
N GLY A 892 15.90 19.68 -7.50
CA GLY A 892 16.88 19.96 -8.55
C GLY A 892 17.59 18.73 -9.15
N VAL A 893 17.37 17.52 -8.61
CA VAL A 893 17.90 16.28 -9.19
C VAL A 893 17.02 15.85 -10.37
N VAL A 894 17.64 15.67 -11.54
CA VAL A 894 16.93 15.32 -12.77
C VAL A 894 16.65 13.82 -12.84
N LEU A 895 15.39 13.44 -13.01
CA LEU A 895 14.92 12.05 -13.01
C LEU A 895 14.12 11.73 -14.29
N ASP A 896 14.28 10.51 -14.80
CA ASP A 896 13.61 10.04 -16.02
C ASP A 896 12.37 9.18 -15.69
N ILE A 897 11.21 9.65 -16.14
CA ILE A 897 9.92 8.94 -15.99
C ILE A 897 9.48 8.24 -17.29
N GLY A 898 10.31 8.25 -18.33
CA GLY A 898 10.06 7.62 -19.63
C GLY A 898 9.16 8.44 -20.57
N LEU A 899 9.00 7.97 -21.80
CA LEU A 899 8.14 8.60 -22.83
C LEU A 899 7.18 7.55 -23.40
N PRO A 900 6.05 7.30 -22.72
CA PRO A 900 5.16 6.21 -23.09
C PRO A 900 4.44 6.45 -24.42
N GLY A 901 4.33 5.40 -25.24
CA GLY A 901 3.75 5.50 -26.58
C GLY A 901 2.26 5.85 -26.66
N TRP A 902 1.48 5.74 -25.58
CA TRP A 902 0.07 6.20 -25.59
C TRP A 902 -0.05 7.73 -25.64
N LEU A 903 1.02 8.47 -25.36
CA LEU A 903 1.04 9.93 -25.52
C LEU A 903 0.85 10.36 -26.99
N THR A 904 0.95 9.43 -27.93
CA THR A 904 0.52 9.65 -29.32
C THR A 904 -0.95 10.07 -29.45
N GLU A 905 -1.79 9.83 -28.43
CA GLU A 905 -3.18 10.30 -28.37
C GLU A 905 -3.27 11.83 -28.17
N ARG A 906 -2.28 12.47 -27.55
CA ARG A 906 -2.19 13.94 -27.39
C ARG A 906 -1.67 14.66 -28.63
N LEU A 907 -1.22 13.94 -29.66
CA LEU A 907 -0.70 14.57 -30.88
C LEU A 907 -1.84 15.24 -31.67
N PRO A 908 -1.59 16.42 -32.28
CA PRO A 908 -2.58 17.09 -33.11
C PRO A 908 -2.94 16.27 -34.35
N LYS A 909 -4.14 16.49 -34.87
CA LYS A 909 -4.68 15.74 -36.02
C LYS A 909 -4.14 16.28 -37.35
N ASP A 910 -2.85 16.11 -37.59
CA ASP A 910 -2.24 16.45 -38.87
C ASP A 910 -2.63 15.49 -39.98
N SER A 911 -2.52 15.96 -41.23
CA SER A 911 -2.65 15.09 -42.39
C SER A 911 -1.48 14.09 -42.46
N ASP A 912 -1.77 12.79 -42.52
CA ASP A 912 -0.75 11.74 -42.64
C ASP A 912 0.17 11.93 -43.86
N LYS A 913 -0.31 12.58 -44.92
CA LYS A 913 0.43 12.82 -46.17
C LYS A 913 1.67 13.70 -45.95
N THR A 914 1.53 14.78 -45.17
CA THR A 914 2.64 15.72 -44.92
C THR A 914 3.74 15.05 -44.10
N ILE A 915 3.36 14.34 -43.03
CA ILE A 915 4.28 13.59 -42.16
C ILE A 915 5.01 12.53 -42.99
N ARG A 916 4.30 11.71 -43.76
CA ARG A 916 4.93 10.67 -44.61
C ARG A 916 5.91 11.24 -45.63
N SER A 917 5.64 12.40 -46.22
CA SER A 917 6.59 13.04 -47.14
C SER A 917 7.90 13.44 -46.44
N ARG A 918 7.82 13.94 -45.20
CA ARG A 918 8.99 14.31 -44.39
C ARG A 918 9.78 13.06 -44.00
N LEU A 919 9.08 12.02 -43.54
CA LEU A 919 9.70 10.74 -43.20
C LEU A 919 10.41 10.11 -44.40
N LYS A 920 9.84 10.20 -45.61
CA LYS A 920 10.48 9.69 -46.82
C LYS A 920 11.82 10.38 -47.10
N ARG A 921 11.90 11.71 -46.90
CA ARG A 921 13.17 12.46 -47.06
C ARG A 921 14.20 12.02 -46.02
N ASN A 922 13.78 11.91 -44.74
CA ASN A 922 14.65 11.47 -43.64
C ASN A 922 15.11 10.01 -43.81
N ALA A 923 14.25 9.14 -44.34
CA ALA A 923 14.62 7.77 -44.66
C ALA A 923 15.72 7.70 -45.72
N MET A 924 15.65 8.56 -46.76
CA MET A 924 16.69 8.64 -47.79
C MET A 924 18.02 9.12 -47.20
N THR A 925 18.03 10.17 -46.38
CA THR A 925 19.26 10.66 -45.74
C THR A 925 19.87 9.61 -44.82
N MET A 926 19.05 8.96 -43.98
CA MET A 926 19.50 7.88 -43.11
C MET A 926 20.04 6.66 -43.89
N SER A 927 19.47 6.35 -45.07
CA SER A 927 19.94 5.22 -45.88
C SER A 927 21.32 5.44 -46.50
N LYS A 928 21.74 6.70 -46.71
CA LYS A 928 23.07 7.06 -47.23
C LYS A 928 24.16 6.87 -46.18
N ASN A 929 23.83 7.06 -44.90
CA ASN A 929 24.80 6.98 -43.81
C ASN A 929 24.99 5.52 -43.32
N ARG A 930 26.22 5.22 -42.89
CA ARG A 930 26.55 3.91 -42.29
C ARG A 930 25.81 3.74 -40.95
N PRO A 931 25.31 2.53 -40.62
CA PRO A 931 24.77 2.27 -39.30
C PRO A 931 25.86 2.48 -38.24
N GLY A 932 25.47 2.93 -37.04
CA GLY A 932 26.36 2.96 -35.88
C GLY A 932 26.78 1.54 -35.45
N LYS A 933 27.64 1.44 -34.44
CA LYS A 933 28.13 0.15 -33.97
C LYS A 933 27.01 -0.62 -33.26
N LEU A 934 26.68 -1.81 -33.76
CA LEU A 934 25.58 -2.65 -33.27
C LEU A 934 26.03 -3.77 -32.30
N SER A 935 27.32 -4.10 -32.29
CA SER A 935 27.89 -5.17 -31.46
C SER A 935 29.02 -4.66 -30.59
N ILE A 936 29.25 -5.32 -29.45
CA ILE A 936 30.41 -5.07 -28.59
C ILE A 936 31.72 -5.38 -29.32
N LEU A 937 32.82 -4.77 -28.85
CA LEU A 937 34.17 -5.13 -29.30
C LEU A 937 34.61 -6.44 -28.65
N THR A 938 35.40 -7.25 -29.37
CA THR A 938 36.04 -8.43 -28.79
C THR A 938 37.20 -8.01 -27.89
N SER A 939 37.54 -8.83 -26.89
CA SER A 939 38.70 -8.57 -26.03
C SER A 939 39.99 -8.42 -26.84
N GLY A 940 40.77 -7.38 -26.50
CA GLY A 940 42.04 -7.06 -27.17
C GLY A 940 41.90 -6.58 -28.62
N TRP A 941 40.71 -6.21 -29.08
CA TRP A 941 40.48 -5.78 -30.48
C TRP A 941 41.33 -4.57 -30.90
N TRP A 942 41.53 -3.62 -29.99
CA TRP A 942 42.30 -2.39 -30.22
C TRP A 942 43.81 -2.64 -30.41
N LEU A 943 44.35 -3.74 -29.86
CA LEU A 943 45.78 -4.09 -29.98
C LEU A 943 46.18 -4.42 -31.43
N LYS A 944 45.22 -4.83 -32.26
CA LYS A 944 45.45 -5.26 -33.65
C LYS A 944 45.38 -4.11 -34.67
N ARG A 945 45.23 -2.86 -34.23
CA ARG A 945 45.02 -1.69 -35.10
C ARG A 945 46.06 -0.60 -34.84
N PRO A 946 46.55 0.08 -35.89
CA PRO A 946 47.52 1.16 -35.73
C PRO A 946 46.91 2.30 -34.91
N LYS A 947 47.73 2.93 -34.07
CA LYS A 947 47.36 4.18 -33.40
C LYS A 947 47.40 5.34 -34.42
N GLU A 948 46.56 6.35 -34.23
CA GLU A 948 46.65 7.61 -34.99
C GLU A 948 47.96 8.36 -34.64
N GLU A 949 48.43 9.23 -35.55
CA GLU A 949 49.73 9.93 -35.49
C GLU A 949 49.89 10.90 -34.29
N ASP A 950 48.85 11.13 -33.47
CA ASP A 950 48.88 11.95 -32.24
C ASP A 950 48.26 11.24 -31.02
N GLY A 951 48.37 9.91 -30.94
CA GLY A 951 47.69 9.08 -29.92
C GLY A 951 48.19 9.21 -28.47
N ASP A 952 49.19 10.05 -28.20
CA ASP A 952 49.75 10.25 -26.86
C ASP A 952 49.05 11.37 -26.06
N MET A 953 48.34 12.28 -26.74
CA MET A 953 47.51 13.30 -26.08
C MET A 953 46.13 12.73 -25.73
N PRO A 954 45.53 13.09 -24.57
CA PRO A 954 44.17 12.70 -24.23
C PRO A 954 43.16 13.12 -25.30
N ALA A 955 42.24 12.21 -25.68
CA ALA A 955 41.38 12.43 -26.84
C ALA A 955 40.44 13.65 -26.69
N LEU A 956 39.91 13.90 -25.49
CA LEU A 956 39.03 15.04 -25.24
C LEU A 956 39.79 16.37 -25.29
N GLU A 957 41.03 16.39 -24.82
CA GLU A 957 41.90 17.58 -24.90
C GLU A 957 42.13 17.98 -26.36
N ARG A 958 42.32 16.99 -27.23
CA ARG A 958 42.48 17.19 -28.68
C ARG A 958 41.19 17.66 -29.37
N LEU A 959 40.04 17.07 -29.03
CA LEU A 959 38.75 17.36 -29.69
C LEU A 959 38.09 18.67 -29.22
N ILE A 960 38.28 19.04 -27.96
CA ILE A 960 37.62 20.20 -27.33
C ILE A 960 38.58 21.39 -27.17
N GLY A 961 39.88 21.11 -27.09
CA GLY A 961 40.96 22.08 -26.88
C GLY A 961 41.44 22.13 -25.42
N PRO A 962 42.73 22.44 -25.18
CA PRO A 962 43.36 22.37 -23.85
C PRO A 962 42.80 23.38 -22.84
N VAL A 963 42.29 24.52 -23.31
CA VAL A 963 41.72 25.57 -22.45
C VAL A 963 40.39 25.14 -21.83
N ALA A 964 39.51 24.55 -22.64
CA ALA A 964 38.22 24.04 -22.18
C ALA A 964 38.34 22.75 -21.35
N TYR A 965 39.49 22.08 -21.41
CA TYR A 965 39.81 20.88 -20.62
C TYR A 965 40.64 21.17 -19.35
N ARG A 966 41.03 22.44 -19.12
CA ARG A 966 41.87 22.87 -17.99
C ARG A 966 41.09 22.86 -16.66
N GLY A 967 41.66 22.29 -15.59
CA GLY A 967 41.03 22.25 -14.26
C GLY A 967 40.43 20.89 -13.85
N ARG A 968 40.43 19.90 -14.74
CA ARG A 968 40.01 18.53 -14.40
C ARG A 968 40.82 17.93 -13.25
N GLN A 969 42.15 18.05 -13.27
CA GLN A 969 43.00 17.45 -12.23
C GLN A 969 42.69 17.99 -10.83
N THR A 970 42.49 19.30 -10.69
CA THR A 970 42.11 19.95 -9.43
C THR A 970 40.69 19.57 -9.01
N MET A 971 39.78 19.35 -9.96
CA MET A 971 38.42 18.88 -9.67
C MET A 971 38.34 17.39 -9.31
N VAL A 972 39.12 16.53 -9.97
CA VAL A 972 39.26 15.10 -9.61
C VAL A 972 39.85 14.98 -8.20
N GLN A 973 40.86 15.79 -7.87
CA GLN A 973 41.39 15.87 -6.51
C GLN A 973 40.33 16.32 -5.50
N LYS A 974 39.46 17.29 -5.83
CA LYS A 974 38.34 17.68 -4.95
C LYS A 974 37.38 16.51 -4.73
N LYS A 975 37.03 15.75 -5.76
CA LYS A 975 36.15 14.58 -5.67
C LYS A 975 36.73 13.47 -4.79
N THR A 976 38.03 13.20 -4.89
CA THR A 976 38.70 12.22 -4.02
C THR A 976 38.93 12.72 -2.59
N THR A 977 39.01 14.03 -2.39
CA THR A 977 39.31 14.65 -1.09
C THR A 977 38.05 15.03 -0.30
N SER A 978 36.89 15.24 -0.95
CA SER A 978 35.66 15.66 -0.26
C SER A 978 35.17 14.60 0.74
N LEU A 979 35.34 13.31 0.44
CA LEU A 979 35.09 12.20 1.36
C LEU A 979 36.03 12.18 2.58
N ASN A 980 37.18 12.86 2.51
CA ASN A 980 38.21 12.87 3.57
C ASN A 980 38.23 14.19 4.38
N ARG A 981 37.28 15.11 4.18
CA ARG A 981 37.26 16.36 4.96
C ARG A 981 36.91 16.08 6.42
N SER A 982 37.80 16.50 7.31
CA SER A 982 37.53 16.50 8.75
C SER A 982 36.41 17.47 9.09
N THR A 983 35.55 17.00 9.99
CA THR A 983 34.41 17.68 10.60
C THR A 983 34.76 19.08 11.11
N LYS A 984 34.49 20.12 10.32
CA LYS A 984 34.25 21.46 10.85
C LYS A 984 32.76 21.74 10.74
N ALA A 985 32.09 21.70 11.89
CA ALA A 985 30.68 21.98 12.03
C ALA A 985 30.35 23.38 11.47
N GLY A 986 29.50 23.41 10.45
CA GLY A 986 28.82 24.64 10.02
C GLY A 986 27.89 25.13 11.13
N LYS A 987 27.69 26.44 11.22
CA LYS A 987 26.70 27.03 12.13
C LYS A 987 25.33 26.99 11.47
N GLY A 988 24.37 26.38 12.16
CA GLY A 988 22.94 26.62 11.99
C GLY A 988 22.21 25.52 11.24
N LYS A 989 21.15 24.98 11.86
CA LYS A 989 20.13 24.18 11.18
C LYS A 989 19.49 25.05 10.10
N THR A 990 19.47 24.60 8.85
CA THR A 990 18.57 25.17 7.85
C THR A 990 17.39 24.21 7.69
N PRO A 991 16.15 24.60 8.07
CA PRO A 991 14.97 23.85 7.62
C PRO A 991 14.94 23.78 6.08
N VAL A 992 14.20 22.83 5.51
CA VAL A 992 14.06 22.71 4.03
C VAL A 992 13.57 24.03 3.41
N SER A 993 12.80 24.81 4.18
CA SER A 993 12.35 26.16 3.84
C SER A 993 13.47 27.22 3.77
N GLU A 994 14.65 26.96 4.35
CA GLU A 994 15.83 27.84 4.35
C GLU A 994 17.00 27.27 3.51
N LEU A 995 16.82 26.11 2.88
CA LEU A 995 17.74 25.67 1.82
C LEU A 995 17.77 26.75 0.75
N ASN A 996 18.97 27.14 0.33
CA ASN A 996 19.13 28.23 -0.63
C ASN A 996 18.73 27.74 -2.04
N LEU A 997 17.41 27.69 -2.30
CA LEU A 997 16.78 27.17 -3.53
C LEU A 997 17.31 27.89 -4.79
N SER A 998 17.73 29.16 -4.63
CA SER A 998 18.31 29.97 -5.69
C SER A 998 19.58 29.37 -6.32
N LYS A 999 20.35 28.58 -5.55
CA LYS A 999 21.57 27.92 -6.05
C LYS A 999 21.31 26.54 -6.68
N ARG A 1000 20.12 25.97 -6.47
CA ARG A 1000 19.77 24.61 -6.91
C ARG A 1000 19.02 24.58 -8.25
N ASN A 1001 18.87 25.73 -8.92
CA ASN A 1001 18.09 25.91 -10.16
C ASN A 1001 16.71 25.22 -10.09
N VAL A 1002 16.09 25.27 -8.91
CA VAL A 1002 14.74 24.74 -8.72
C VAL A 1002 13.77 25.61 -9.53
N PRO A 1003 12.87 25.03 -10.34
CA PRO A 1003 11.96 25.83 -11.13
C PRO A 1003 11.03 26.64 -10.22
N THR A 1004 10.97 27.95 -10.42
CA THR A 1004 10.09 28.88 -9.69
C THR A 1004 9.07 29.51 -10.64
N HIS A 1005 7.85 29.72 -10.16
CA HIS A 1005 6.77 30.37 -10.92
C HIS A 1005 7.16 31.83 -11.26
N THR A 1006 6.77 32.29 -12.44
CA THR A 1006 6.98 33.66 -12.91
C THR A 1006 5.95 34.67 -12.35
N ILE A 1007 4.86 34.20 -11.73
CA ILE A 1007 3.76 35.05 -11.24
C ILE A 1007 3.64 34.89 -9.71
N ALA A 1008 4.18 35.86 -8.97
CA ALA A 1008 4.28 35.85 -7.51
C ALA A 1008 3.01 36.29 -6.76
N SER A 1009 1.90 36.61 -7.43
CA SER A 1009 0.85 37.48 -6.85
C SER A 1009 -0.46 36.84 -6.40
N GLU A 1010 -0.67 35.52 -6.46
CA GLU A 1010 -1.96 34.90 -6.13
C GLU A 1010 -1.89 33.65 -5.22
N ARG A 1011 -1.27 33.74 -4.03
CA ARG A 1011 -1.36 32.64 -3.05
C ARG A 1011 -1.47 33.19 -1.62
N SER A 1012 -2.69 33.36 -1.08
CA SER A 1012 -2.85 33.78 0.33
C SER A 1012 -3.84 32.97 1.18
N THR A 1013 -4.40 31.85 0.71
CA THR A 1013 -5.48 31.19 1.50
C THR A 1013 -5.57 29.66 1.47
N TYR A 1014 -4.61 28.90 0.93
CA TYR A 1014 -4.74 27.42 0.88
C TYR A 1014 -3.40 26.66 0.94
N SER A 1015 -3.32 25.57 1.72
CA SER A 1015 -2.14 24.71 1.85
C SER A 1015 -2.29 23.39 1.08
N GLY A 1016 -1.75 23.34 -0.14
CA GLY A 1016 -1.56 22.09 -0.90
C GLY A 1016 -1.56 22.26 -2.42
N PRO A 1017 -0.98 21.32 -3.18
CA PRO A 1017 -0.92 21.38 -4.63
C PRO A 1017 -2.33 21.39 -5.25
N ARG A 1018 -2.64 22.48 -5.97
CA ARG A 1018 -3.90 22.61 -6.71
C ARG A 1018 -3.88 21.71 -7.93
N ARG A 1019 -5.01 21.06 -8.21
CA ARG A 1019 -5.22 20.49 -9.55
C ARG A 1019 -5.29 21.64 -10.56
N PRO A 1020 -4.67 21.52 -11.74
CA PRO A 1020 -4.78 22.48 -12.86
C PRO A 1020 -6.22 22.98 -13.07
N GLY A 1021 -7.22 22.09 -13.10
CA GLY A 1021 -8.62 22.47 -13.26
C GLY A 1021 -9.29 23.19 -12.07
N GLN A 1022 -8.65 23.28 -10.89
CA GLN A 1022 -9.12 24.06 -9.74
C GLN A 1022 -8.56 25.49 -9.70
N ARG A 1023 -7.67 25.86 -10.64
CA ARG A 1023 -7.14 27.23 -10.76
C ARG A 1023 -8.14 28.21 -11.40
N ARG A 1024 -9.17 27.70 -12.09
CA ARG A 1024 -10.16 28.49 -12.86
C ARG A 1024 -11.40 28.98 -12.09
N ASN A 1025 -11.42 28.91 -10.75
CA ASN A 1025 -12.53 29.43 -9.94
C ASN A 1025 -12.10 30.59 -9.05
#